data_AF-A0A8J8SKK6-F1
#
_entry.id   AF-A0A8J8SKK6-F1
#
_cell.length_a   1.000
_cell.length_b   1.000
_cell.length_c   1.000
_cell.angle_alpha   90.00
_cell.angle_beta   90.00
_cell.angle_gamma   90.00
#
_symmetry.space_group_name_H-M   'P 1'
#
loop_
_entity.id
_entity.type
_entity.pdbx_description
1 polymer ?
#
loop_
_entity_poly.entity_id
_entity_poly.type
_entity_poly.pdbx_seq_one_letter_code
_entity_poly.pdbx_strand_id
1 'polypeptide(L)'
;MSLPTVASLWIGGNISYLEQVCLRSFVDHGHRTLLYTYGDVANAPPGVEVLDAEAIYPSSQMVLHKESGSPALVSDVFRYKLLEMLNVIWIDADVLCMRPWTFDSQFVFGWERTNDLICGAVLGLPRFSRTLKQLLNFCRDEYPIPPWADEEERARLVEAAEAGTPVHVSELKWGVWGPAALTHFLKETGEAEHTLPQEAFYPILFKDRRDLLTPGTLTQDDFSEGCYGVHLWNRRVSRRIVTAERGFPHPDSFIGQALVRHNIDPRLAPLPDRPPPGSPTRAELGKTPNLKRAALYGDLIHNPVNVPADAAKIPAPVAPAPAPRPVIVPPAVKDDAPRSGSLRQREVYQEAIDSLEERTATKLGALAPPDAPMGNERIAVLTSMKNEGPFILEWIAYHRAIGVTDFLVYTNDCADNTNDILNRLQEMGILTRLDNPWDPSGDQKPQHVALKDALNQPVIRDADWVLTIDVDEFLNIHVGDGTFKDLLKAANYPNVMSFTWKFFGNGGVRNYDPDRPVIEQFIRCAPEYIPKPRLGWGFKTMIHSSAPYTKIGVHRPLNIRSESEVDKVRWVNGSGRAMPEMLLTNNTWRSTKRSVGYQLATLNHYVLRSAESFLVKRDRGRVNHTDQDQGMDYWVRRNYNTEEDDRMVDRLPMLHAELDRLLADETLSRLHAEAVAWHRQKIATLRADPGYEALFHSITEVPYPDALYLSPTDEENETEEDDVGIAIPSPEANRMSEEEEEARVAELVAMRDHGILPPEPEPAAPVAAKAPEPIPQPAALHQHSKPLPLSAPPQPPASAEVEDARFSDARARVDRTEGAFLWGGPENALMFIPGSTRLVVTFDNISTVRDDVQREPWGMKFLHETLGCSVLGVMATITNWYRQDFVHDAFESLQKQGFFDRFDEVLFYGASMGGFGALTYARCVPGARVLAIAPQTTLDRDILPNETRWGWTRKLDWNGRFGDAAEAGALDKAADVVVISDPYFAPDVAQVTRLDGPAIRHLRMPFFGHQLPNAFVNMGIMKTLVTSILDGDLTDARFYKMLRARRDLDRFQHDILMEAEQRGHLTLAVKVCDYTLKKRNAGNIRRTRRRLLATLQEAV
;
A
#
# COMPACT_ATOMS: atom_id res chain seq x y z
N MET A 1 27.58 18.63 -0.04
CA MET A 1 26.73 17.42 -0.05
C MET A 1 26.02 17.38 -1.39
N SER A 2 25.92 16.22 -2.04
CA SER A 2 25.14 16.05 -3.27
C SER A 2 23.64 16.08 -2.94
N LEU A 3 22.84 16.74 -3.78
CA LEU A 3 21.38 16.75 -3.66
C LEU A 3 20.80 15.33 -3.89
N PRO A 4 19.64 14.98 -3.30
CA PRO A 4 19.02 13.67 -3.47
C PRO A 4 18.68 13.40 -4.94
N THR A 5 18.78 12.12 -5.35
CA THR A 5 18.30 11.67 -6.66
C THR A 5 16.79 11.51 -6.64
N VAL A 6 16.12 12.00 -7.69
CA VAL A 6 14.67 11.87 -7.86
C VAL A 6 14.34 10.93 -9.01
N ALA A 7 13.21 10.23 -8.91
CA ALA A 7 12.80 9.25 -9.91
C ALA A 7 11.29 9.26 -10.18
N SER A 8 10.90 9.04 -11.44
CA SER A 8 9.51 9.04 -11.90
C SER A 8 9.21 7.89 -12.87
N LEU A 9 7.94 7.67 -13.21
CA LEU A 9 7.47 6.65 -14.16
C LEU A 9 6.58 7.25 -15.25
N TRP A 10 6.76 6.76 -16.48
CA TRP A 10 5.88 7.04 -17.61
C TRP A 10 5.51 5.77 -18.37
N ILE A 11 4.21 5.48 -18.48
CA ILE A 11 3.69 4.24 -19.06
C ILE A 11 3.22 4.52 -20.49
N GLY A 12 4.18 4.49 -21.42
CA GLY A 12 3.96 4.49 -22.88
C GLY A 12 3.82 5.86 -23.55
N GLY A 13 4.29 5.94 -24.80
CA GLY A 13 4.21 7.13 -25.65
C GLY A 13 5.18 8.26 -25.25
N ASN A 14 5.29 9.26 -26.13
CA ASN A 14 6.06 10.47 -25.85
C ASN A 14 5.44 11.27 -24.70
N ILE A 15 6.30 11.90 -23.89
CA ILE A 15 5.86 12.81 -22.81
C ILE A 15 5.52 14.19 -23.39
N SER A 16 4.53 14.88 -22.83
CA SER A 16 4.18 16.23 -23.28
C SER A 16 5.07 17.28 -22.64
N TYR A 17 4.93 18.54 -23.06
CA TYR A 17 5.64 19.66 -22.45
C TYR A 17 5.37 19.83 -20.94
N LEU A 18 4.27 19.29 -20.39
CA LEU A 18 3.99 19.36 -18.96
C LEU A 18 4.90 18.43 -18.15
N GLU A 19 5.09 17.19 -18.59
CA GLU A 19 6.04 16.30 -17.92
C GLU A 19 7.47 16.74 -18.19
N GLN A 20 7.76 17.23 -19.41
CA GLN A 20 9.09 17.76 -19.72
C GLN A 20 9.47 18.92 -18.80
N VAL A 21 8.59 19.90 -18.57
CA VAL A 21 8.91 21.03 -17.68
C VAL A 21 9.07 20.59 -16.23
N CYS A 22 8.28 19.61 -15.77
CA CYS A 22 8.40 19.05 -14.42
C CYS A 22 9.75 18.36 -14.23
N LEU A 23 10.10 17.40 -15.09
CA LEU A 23 11.37 16.69 -14.99
C LEU A 23 12.58 17.61 -15.20
N ARG A 24 12.49 18.54 -16.16
CA ARG A 24 13.54 19.52 -16.43
C ARG A 24 13.79 20.45 -15.24
N SER A 25 12.75 20.83 -14.51
CA SER A 25 12.91 21.69 -13.35
C SER A 25 13.78 21.06 -12.26
N PHE A 26 13.77 19.74 -12.06
CA PHE A 26 14.68 19.07 -11.12
C PHE A 26 16.13 19.11 -11.58
N VAL A 27 16.37 18.88 -12.87
CA VAL A 27 17.71 18.98 -13.49
C VAL A 27 18.28 20.38 -13.30
N ASP A 28 17.51 21.43 -13.61
CA ASP A 28 17.95 22.81 -13.48
C ASP A 28 18.24 23.22 -12.02
N HIS A 29 17.64 22.53 -11.05
CA HIS A 29 17.92 22.70 -9.61
C HIS A 29 19.04 21.78 -9.09
N GLY A 30 19.72 21.05 -9.97
CA GLY A 30 20.90 20.24 -9.64
C GLY A 30 20.61 18.82 -9.15
N HIS A 31 19.37 18.35 -9.27
CA HIS A 31 19.02 16.96 -8.96
C HIS A 31 19.36 16.03 -10.12
N ARG A 32 19.94 14.87 -9.80
CA ARG A 32 19.95 13.74 -10.74
C ARG A 32 18.51 13.24 -10.89
N THR A 33 18.00 13.20 -12.12
CA THR A 33 16.58 12.95 -12.42
C THR A 33 16.44 11.72 -13.31
N LEU A 34 15.75 10.69 -12.80
CA LEU A 34 15.53 9.42 -13.50
C LEU A 34 14.07 9.31 -13.97
N LEU A 35 13.86 8.93 -15.23
CA LEU A 35 12.54 8.64 -15.79
C LEU A 35 12.46 7.17 -16.22
N TYR A 36 11.62 6.39 -15.56
CA TYR A 36 11.38 5.00 -15.92
C TYR A 36 10.28 4.87 -16.97
N THR A 37 10.47 4.05 -17.99
CA THR A 37 9.50 3.87 -19.10
C THR A 37 9.38 2.40 -19.53
N TYR A 38 8.18 1.97 -19.93
CA TYR A 38 7.93 0.63 -20.50
C TYR A 38 8.10 0.55 -22.03
N GLY A 39 8.54 1.65 -22.64
CA GLY A 39 8.80 1.76 -24.07
C GLY A 39 9.68 2.97 -24.38
N ASP A 40 10.07 3.13 -25.63
CA ASP A 40 10.96 4.20 -26.05
C ASP A 40 10.27 5.58 -25.92
N VAL A 41 10.82 6.42 -25.04
CA VAL A 41 10.43 7.84 -24.91
C VAL A 41 11.54 8.69 -25.51
N ALA A 42 11.39 9.02 -26.79
CA ALA A 42 12.44 9.71 -27.55
C ALA A 42 12.60 11.20 -27.20
N ASN A 43 11.63 11.77 -26.48
CA ASN A 43 11.53 13.21 -26.23
C ASN A 43 11.65 13.61 -24.74
N ALA A 44 12.39 12.83 -23.94
CA ALA A 44 12.77 13.26 -22.60
C ALA A 44 13.65 14.54 -22.66
N PRO A 45 13.50 15.50 -21.73
CA PRO A 45 14.27 16.74 -21.79
C PRO A 45 15.75 16.48 -21.44
N PRO A 46 16.70 17.30 -21.94
CA PRO A 46 18.11 17.08 -21.68
C PRO A 46 18.43 17.09 -20.19
N GLY A 47 19.24 16.11 -19.75
CA GLY A 47 19.63 15.91 -18.34
C GLY A 47 18.73 14.94 -17.56
N VAL A 48 17.63 14.46 -18.15
CA VAL A 48 16.83 13.36 -17.60
C VAL A 48 17.36 12.04 -18.13
N GLU A 49 17.66 11.11 -17.22
CA GLU A 49 18.11 9.76 -17.56
C GLU A 49 16.90 8.84 -17.74
N VAL A 50 16.67 8.35 -18.97
CA VAL A 50 15.58 7.41 -19.28
C VAL A 50 16.05 5.98 -18.99
N LEU A 51 15.27 5.24 -18.22
CA LEU A 51 15.58 3.89 -17.77
C LEU A 51 14.41 2.94 -18.01
N ASP A 52 14.70 1.67 -18.23
CA ASP A 52 13.68 0.64 -18.44
C ASP A 52 12.91 0.34 -17.14
N ALA A 53 11.59 0.50 -17.19
CA ALA A 53 10.63 0.23 -16.12
C ALA A 53 10.44 -1.27 -15.86
N GLU A 54 10.72 -2.15 -16.83
CA GLU A 54 10.68 -3.61 -16.66
C GLU A 54 11.67 -4.10 -15.58
N ALA A 55 12.73 -3.33 -15.33
CA ALA A 55 13.70 -3.61 -14.27
C ALA A 55 13.13 -3.41 -12.85
N ILE A 56 12.00 -2.71 -12.73
CA ILE A 56 11.40 -2.30 -11.46
C ILE A 56 10.14 -3.12 -11.16
N TYR A 57 9.22 -3.16 -12.12
CA TYR A 57 7.93 -3.83 -12.02
C TYR A 57 7.56 -4.32 -13.43
N PRO A 58 7.44 -5.63 -13.70
CA PRO A 58 7.24 -6.10 -15.07
C PRO A 58 5.90 -5.65 -15.66
N SER A 59 5.85 -5.34 -16.97
CA SER A 59 4.57 -4.98 -17.61
C SER A 59 3.55 -6.11 -17.56
N SER A 60 4.01 -7.36 -17.49
CA SER A 60 3.16 -8.55 -17.34
C SER A 60 2.39 -8.60 -16.02
N GLN A 61 2.80 -7.84 -14.99
CA GLN A 61 2.13 -7.77 -13.68
C GLN A 61 1.26 -6.51 -13.55
N MET A 62 1.00 -5.80 -14.63
CA MET A 62 0.22 -4.56 -14.58
C MET A 62 -1.25 -4.82 -14.35
N VAL A 63 -1.71 -4.50 -13.15
CA VAL A 63 -3.14 -4.39 -12.87
C VAL A 63 -3.62 -3.00 -13.27
N LEU A 64 -4.50 -2.94 -14.27
CA LEU A 64 -5.22 -1.72 -14.62
C LEU A 64 -6.58 -1.71 -13.93
N HIS A 65 -7.04 -0.54 -13.53
CA HIS A 65 -8.38 -0.42 -12.95
C HIS A 65 -9.46 -0.81 -13.97
N LYS A 66 -10.34 -1.75 -13.62
CA LYS A 66 -11.31 -2.41 -14.52
C LYS A 66 -12.24 -1.41 -15.22
N GLU A 67 -12.80 -0.46 -14.48
CA GLU A 67 -13.73 0.54 -15.04
C GLU A 67 -13.05 1.64 -15.85
N SER A 68 -11.85 2.08 -15.46
CA SER A 68 -11.24 3.31 -16.00
C SER A 68 -10.06 3.07 -16.94
N GLY A 69 -9.54 1.84 -16.98
CA GLY A 69 -8.29 1.49 -17.66
C GLY A 69 -7.06 2.20 -17.09
N SER A 70 -7.18 2.82 -15.90
CA SER A 70 -6.12 3.65 -15.34
C SER A 70 -4.95 2.80 -14.84
N PRO A 71 -3.70 3.17 -15.17
CA PRO A 71 -2.51 2.50 -14.66
C PRO A 71 -2.07 3.04 -13.28
N ALA A 72 -2.99 3.64 -12.51
CA ALA A 72 -2.66 4.21 -11.20
C ALA A 72 -2.13 3.14 -10.23
N LEU A 73 -2.77 1.97 -10.20
CA LEU A 73 -2.34 0.81 -9.41
C LEU A 73 -0.91 0.37 -9.78
N VAL A 74 -0.58 0.37 -11.08
CA VAL A 74 0.78 0.10 -11.56
C VAL A 74 1.77 1.09 -11.00
N SER A 75 1.45 2.39 -11.04
CA SER A 75 2.32 3.46 -10.53
C SER A 75 2.52 3.39 -9.01
N ASP A 76 1.50 2.97 -8.25
CA ASP A 76 1.58 2.79 -6.80
C ASP A 76 2.49 1.62 -6.41
N VAL A 77 2.33 0.45 -7.05
CA VAL A 77 3.21 -0.69 -6.76
C VAL A 77 4.63 -0.41 -7.27
N PHE A 78 4.75 0.21 -8.44
CA PHE A 78 6.05 0.59 -9.01
C PHE A 78 6.83 1.49 -8.06
N ARG A 79 6.21 2.55 -7.52
CA ARG A 79 6.92 3.48 -6.63
C ARG A 79 7.35 2.82 -5.33
N TYR A 80 6.54 1.94 -4.74
CA TYR A 80 6.96 1.20 -3.54
C TYR A 80 8.09 0.23 -3.84
N LYS A 81 8.04 -0.51 -4.95
CA LYS A 81 9.15 -1.36 -5.41
C LYS A 81 10.40 -0.57 -5.74
N LEU A 82 10.24 0.63 -6.29
CA LEU A 82 11.34 1.55 -6.57
C LEU A 82 12.01 2.00 -5.28
N LEU A 83 11.24 2.47 -4.30
CA LEU A 83 11.72 2.91 -2.99
C LEU A 83 12.29 1.77 -2.15
N GLU A 84 11.75 0.55 -2.31
CA GLU A 84 12.45 -0.64 -1.89
C GLU A 84 13.81 -0.62 -2.60
N MET A 85 13.91 -0.78 -3.92
CA MET A 85 15.20 -1.17 -4.49
C MET A 85 16.20 -0.05 -4.75
N LEU A 86 15.86 1.23 -4.56
CA LEU A 86 16.77 2.37 -4.73
C LEU A 86 16.57 3.44 -3.64
N ASN A 87 17.63 4.21 -3.33
CA ASN A 87 17.56 5.33 -2.40
C ASN A 87 17.40 6.59 -3.22
N VAL A 88 16.15 6.81 -3.58
CA VAL A 88 15.68 7.90 -4.40
C VAL A 88 14.43 8.45 -3.75
N ILE A 89 14.11 9.69 -4.04
CA ILE A 89 12.78 10.22 -3.71
C ILE A 89 11.91 10.04 -4.96
N TRP A 90 10.78 9.35 -4.80
CA TRP A 90 9.80 9.25 -5.87
C TRP A 90 9.15 10.61 -6.11
N ILE A 91 8.99 10.96 -7.38
CA ILE A 91 8.18 12.08 -7.85
C ILE A 91 7.23 11.61 -8.96
N ASP A 92 5.96 11.98 -8.89
CA ASP A 92 5.08 11.86 -10.07
C ASP A 92 5.61 12.78 -11.19
N ALA A 93 5.40 12.40 -12.45
CA ALA A 93 5.95 13.11 -13.61
C ALA A 93 5.36 14.53 -13.81
N ASP A 94 4.41 14.91 -12.95
CA ASP A 94 3.72 16.18 -12.91
C ASP A 94 3.96 16.94 -11.59
N VAL A 95 5.14 16.73 -10.98
CA VAL A 95 5.65 17.56 -9.88
C VAL A 95 6.69 18.55 -10.42
N LEU A 96 6.43 19.85 -10.29
CA LEU A 96 7.36 20.92 -10.65
C LEU A 96 8.28 21.24 -9.46
N CYS A 97 9.60 21.17 -9.63
CA CYS A 97 10.59 21.53 -8.62
C CYS A 97 10.73 23.05 -8.50
N MET A 98 10.61 23.56 -7.27
CA MET A 98 10.66 25.00 -7.00
C MET A 98 12.02 25.48 -6.47
N ARG A 99 12.82 24.57 -5.91
CA ARG A 99 14.15 24.83 -5.34
C ARG A 99 14.91 23.52 -5.08
N PRO A 100 16.23 23.55 -4.82
CA PRO A 100 17.00 22.37 -4.44
C PRO A 100 16.49 21.73 -3.14
N TRP A 101 16.33 20.40 -3.13
CA TRP A 101 15.88 19.66 -1.95
C TRP A 101 17.07 19.32 -1.05
N THR A 102 17.12 19.94 0.12
CA THR A 102 18.23 19.86 1.09
C THR A 102 17.76 19.25 2.41
N PHE A 103 16.89 18.23 2.33
CA PHE A 103 16.36 17.55 3.50
C PHE A 103 17.45 16.80 4.26
N ASP A 104 17.43 16.90 5.59
CA ASP A 104 18.32 16.14 6.49
C ASP A 104 17.78 14.74 6.83
N SER A 105 16.62 14.36 6.26
CA SER A 105 15.92 13.09 6.50
C SER A 105 15.55 12.42 5.18
N GLN A 106 15.54 11.08 5.17
CA GLN A 106 15.04 10.26 4.07
C GLN A 106 13.51 10.15 4.05
N PHE A 107 12.82 10.51 5.14
CA PHE A 107 11.36 10.62 5.16
C PHE A 107 10.94 11.93 4.47
N VAL A 108 10.53 11.83 3.21
CA VAL A 108 10.18 12.98 2.36
C VAL A 108 8.81 12.76 1.72
N PHE A 109 7.76 13.14 2.43
CA PHE A 109 6.38 13.15 1.95
C PHE A 109 5.62 14.23 2.69
N GLY A 110 4.56 14.74 2.08
CA GLY A 110 3.78 15.84 2.64
C GLY A 110 2.31 15.51 2.75
N TRP A 111 1.62 16.26 3.62
CA TRP A 111 0.17 16.23 3.67
C TRP A 111 -0.45 16.75 2.37
N GLU A 112 -1.19 15.94 1.60
CA GLU A 112 -2.07 16.51 0.58
C GLU A 112 -3.30 17.14 1.22
N ARG A 113 -3.82 16.51 2.28
CA ARG A 113 -4.85 17.07 3.17
C ARG A 113 -4.36 16.91 4.61
N THR A 114 -4.12 18.03 5.29
CA THR A 114 -3.50 18.06 6.62
C THR A 114 -4.18 17.10 7.60
N ASN A 115 -3.40 16.20 8.21
CA ASN A 115 -3.82 15.15 9.16
C ASN A 115 -4.77 14.08 8.59
N ASP A 116 -5.17 14.19 7.34
CA ASP A 116 -6.17 13.34 6.72
C ASP A 116 -5.55 12.42 5.68
N LEU A 117 -4.89 12.99 4.65
CA LEU A 117 -4.36 12.24 3.50
C LEU A 117 -2.92 12.64 3.18
N ILE A 118 -2.06 11.64 3.08
CA ILE A 118 -0.70 11.76 2.56
C ILE A 118 -0.72 11.22 1.13
N CYS A 119 -0.26 12.03 0.19
CA CYS A 119 -0.25 11.66 -1.22
C CYS A 119 1.09 11.07 -1.61
N GLY A 120 1.06 10.06 -2.48
CA GLY A 120 2.27 9.40 -2.95
C GLY A 120 3.03 10.19 -4.02
N ALA A 121 2.54 11.36 -4.47
CA ALA A 121 3.14 12.10 -5.59
C ALA A 121 4.57 12.59 -5.31
N VAL A 122 4.92 12.80 -4.03
CA VAL A 122 6.31 12.89 -3.58
C VAL A 122 6.46 11.93 -2.42
N LEU A 123 7.34 10.94 -2.57
CA LEU A 123 7.50 9.89 -1.57
C LEU A 123 8.95 9.47 -1.43
N GLY A 124 9.56 9.86 -0.32
CA GLY A 124 10.79 9.30 0.22
C GLY A 124 10.44 8.54 1.49
N LEU A 125 10.57 7.23 1.45
CA LEU A 125 10.56 6.42 2.66
C LEU A 125 11.95 5.81 2.77
N PRO A 126 12.67 6.00 3.90
CA PRO A 126 13.87 5.23 4.13
C PRO A 126 13.44 3.79 4.07
N ARG A 127 14.33 2.97 3.58
CA ARG A 127 13.90 1.63 3.28
C ARG A 127 13.57 0.81 4.56
N PHE A 128 13.78 1.38 5.78
CA PHE A 128 13.51 0.73 7.09
C PHE A 128 12.14 1.03 7.59
N SER A 129 11.50 1.96 6.89
CA SER A 129 10.12 2.30 7.08
C SER A 129 9.28 1.03 7.21
N ARG A 130 8.68 0.89 8.38
CA ARG A 130 7.67 -0.13 8.65
C ARG A 130 6.48 0.07 7.72
N THR A 131 6.16 1.32 7.38
CA THR A 131 5.15 1.66 6.37
C THR A 131 5.48 1.05 5.02
N LEU A 132 6.71 1.25 4.51
CA LEU A 132 7.12 0.71 3.22
C LEU A 132 6.99 -0.83 3.18
N LYS A 133 7.36 -1.52 4.28
CA LYS A 133 7.17 -2.98 4.42
C LYS A 133 5.70 -3.38 4.34
N GLN A 134 4.82 -2.65 5.03
CA GLN A 134 3.38 -2.94 5.07
C GLN A 134 2.71 -2.65 3.73
N LEU A 135 3.06 -1.54 3.06
CA LEU A 135 2.60 -1.23 1.71
C LEU A 135 2.95 -2.33 0.72
N LEU A 136 4.22 -2.76 0.71
CA LEU A 136 4.68 -3.84 -0.16
C LEU A 136 4.07 -5.20 0.17
N ASN A 137 3.63 -5.42 1.41
CA ASN A 137 2.91 -6.63 1.80
C ASN A 137 1.45 -6.57 1.34
N PHE A 138 0.80 -5.42 1.53
CA PHE A 138 -0.56 -5.17 1.12
C PHE A 138 -0.74 -5.22 -0.41
N CYS A 139 0.24 -4.73 -1.17
CA CYS A 139 0.23 -4.79 -2.63
C CYS A 139 0.53 -6.17 -3.22
N ARG A 140 0.77 -7.22 -2.41
CA ARG A 140 0.92 -8.61 -2.91
C ARG A 140 -0.41 -9.32 -3.07
N ASP A 141 -1.41 -8.86 -2.34
CA ASP A 141 -2.74 -9.41 -2.41
C ASP A 141 -3.51 -8.64 -3.48
N GLU A 142 -3.78 -9.29 -4.61
CA GLU A 142 -4.61 -8.76 -5.69
C GLU A 142 -6.10 -8.83 -5.37
N TYR A 143 -6.47 -9.44 -4.24
CA TYR A 143 -7.83 -9.45 -3.71
C TYR A 143 -7.84 -8.86 -2.30
N PRO A 144 -7.18 -7.70 -2.08
CA PRO A 144 -6.88 -7.23 -0.75
C PRO A 144 -8.17 -6.77 -0.08
N ILE A 145 -8.28 -7.11 1.20
CA ILE A 145 -9.31 -6.57 2.08
C ILE A 145 -8.68 -5.38 2.82
N PRO A 146 -8.96 -4.12 2.42
CA PRO A 146 -8.23 -2.99 2.96
C PRO A 146 -8.54 -2.79 4.45
N PRO A 147 -7.55 -2.71 5.34
CA PRO A 147 -7.81 -2.56 6.78
C PRO A 147 -8.38 -1.19 7.16
N TRP A 148 -8.28 -0.20 6.26
CA TRP A 148 -8.96 1.09 6.35
C TRP A 148 -10.29 1.13 5.58
N ALA A 149 -10.66 0.04 4.90
CA ALA A 149 -11.99 -0.06 4.34
C ALA A 149 -12.99 0.08 5.50
N ASP A 150 -14.11 0.72 5.19
CA ASP A 150 -15.24 0.67 6.08
C ASP A 150 -15.68 -0.79 6.26
N GLU A 151 -16.37 -1.05 7.37
CA GLU A 151 -16.68 -2.42 7.76
C GLU A 151 -17.58 -3.09 6.69
N GLU A 152 -18.28 -2.31 5.83
CA GLU A 152 -19.11 -2.75 4.69
C GLU A 152 -18.25 -3.37 3.67
N GLU A 153 -17.32 -2.55 3.18
CA GLU A 153 -16.54 -2.93 2.05
C GLU A 153 -15.67 -4.10 2.50
N ARG A 154 -15.15 -4.08 3.73
CA ARG A 154 -14.45 -5.23 4.29
C ARG A 154 -15.34 -6.47 4.41
N ALA A 155 -16.56 -6.36 4.93
CA ALA A 155 -17.52 -7.46 5.03
C ALA A 155 -17.90 -8.04 3.65
N ARG A 156 -18.23 -7.17 2.70
CA ARG A 156 -18.52 -7.52 1.31
C ARG A 156 -17.34 -8.23 0.65
N LEU A 157 -16.12 -7.76 0.89
CA LEU A 157 -14.92 -8.37 0.34
C LEU A 157 -14.62 -9.73 0.99
N VAL A 158 -14.85 -9.86 2.31
CA VAL A 158 -14.77 -11.15 3.03
C VAL A 158 -15.83 -12.12 2.50
N GLU A 159 -17.09 -11.71 2.41
CA GLU A 159 -18.20 -12.54 1.93
C GLU A 159 -17.97 -12.96 0.47
N ALA A 160 -17.55 -12.02 -0.38
CA ALA A 160 -17.19 -12.32 -1.76
C ALA A 160 -16.05 -13.34 -1.83
N ALA A 161 -15.04 -13.24 -0.95
CA ALA A 161 -13.94 -14.20 -0.86
C ALA A 161 -14.39 -15.58 -0.33
N GLU A 162 -15.20 -15.62 0.73
CA GLU A 162 -15.76 -16.85 1.32
C GLU A 162 -16.71 -17.57 0.36
N ALA A 163 -17.42 -16.83 -0.49
CA ALA A 163 -18.27 -17.36 -1.56
C ALA A 163 -17.48 -17.82 -2.81
N GLY A 164 -16.15 -17.77 -2.79
CA GLY A 164 -15.29 -18.14 -3.93
C GLY A 164 -15.28 -17.12 -5.07
N THR A 165 -15.69 -15.88 -4.80
CA THR A 165 -15.75 -14.76 -5.75
C THR A 165 -15.02 -13.49 -5.25
N PRO A 166 -13.77 -13.58 -4.77
CA PRO A 166 -13.07 -12.44 -4.18
C PRO A 166 -12.97 -11.27 -5.19
N VAL A 167 -13.10 -10.04 -4.69
CA VAL A 167 -13.08 -8.85 -5.55
C VAL A 167 -11.64 -8.44 -5.82
N HIS A 168 -11.27 -8.48 -7.09
CA HIS A 168 -9.94 -8.11 -7.53
C HIS A 168 -9.68 -6.61 -7.33
N VAL A 169 -8.42 -6.24 -7.04
CA VAL A 169 -7.98 -4.88 -6.74
C VAL A 169 -8.25 -3.90 -7.89
N SER A 170 -8.33 -4.40 -9.12
CA SER A 170 -8.75 -3.61 -10.28
C SER A 170 -10.19 -3.09 -10.18
N GLU A 171 -11.03 -3.72 -9.35
CA GLU A 171 -12.44 -3.41 -9.14
C GLU A 171 -12.67 -2.63 -7.84
N LEU A 172 -11.65 -2.54 -6.97
CA LEU A 172 -11.70 -1.79 -5.72
C LEU A 172 -11.62 -0.28 -5.94
N LYS A 173 -12.08 0.47 -4.92
CA LYS A 173 -12.08 1.94 -4.93
C LYS A 173 -10.69 2.49 -5.29
N TRP A 174 -10.69 3.54 -6.11
CA TRP A 174 -9.46 4.21 -6.56
C TRP A 174 -8.57 4.64 -5.38
N GLY A 175 -7.27 4.39 -5.49
CA GLY A 175 -6.29 4.73 -4.45
C GLY A 175 -6.13 3.66 -3.36
N VAL A 176 -6.70 2.46 -3.55
CA VAL A 176 -6.53 1.31 -2.64
C VAL A 176 -5.07 0.92 -2.43
N TRP A 177 -4.23 0.90 -3.46
CA TRP A 177 -2.77 0.75 -3.27
C TRP A 177 -2.03 2.07 -3.14
N GLY A 178 -2.69 3.19 -3.43
CA GLY A 178 -2.09 4.51 -3.45
C GLY A 178 -2.24 5.26 -2.12
N PRO A 179 -2.73 6.51 -2.15
CA PRO A 179 -2.77 7.39 -0.96
C PRO A 179 -3.49 6.81 0.26
N ALA A 180 -4.51 5.94 0.09
CA ALA A 180 -5.25 5.36 1.20
C ALA A 180 -4.38 4.38 2.01
N ALA A 181 -3.71 3.46 1.31
CA ALA A 181 -2.76 2.54 1.93
C ALA A 181 -1.60 3.27 2.60
N LEU A 182 -1.00 4.24 1.88
CA LEU A 182 0.13 5.01 2.38
C LEU A 182 -0.20 5.72 3.68
N THR A 183 -1.35 6.40 3.70
CA THR A 183 -1.81 7.14 4.88
C THR A 183 -2.08 6.20 6.06
N HIS A 184 -2.74 5.06 5.82
CA HIS A 184 -3.06 4.10 6.88
C HIS A 184 -1.79 3.55 7.52
N PHE A 185 -0.86 3.01 6.73
CA PHE A 185 0.34 2.38 7.28
C PHE A 185 1.32 3.38 7.90
N LEU A 186 1.36 4.64 7.43
CA LEU A 186 2.12 5.70 8.10
C LEU A 186 1.57 5.98 9.50
N LYS A 187 0.25 5.99 9.65
CA LYS A 187 -0.40 6.19 10.95
C LYS A 187 -0.21 4.97 11.85
N GLU A 188 -0.41 3.76 11.33
CA GLU A 188 -0.28 2.51 12.10
C GLU A 188 1.12 2.33 12.67
N THR A 189 2.15 2.65 11.88
CA THR A 189 3.53 2.47 12.30
C THR A 189 4.06 3.62 13.15
N GLY A 190 3.35 4.75 13.19
CA GLY A 190 3.78 5.99 13.84
C GLY A 190 4.70 6.86 12.98
N GLU A 191 5.07 6.42 11.77
CA GLU A 191 5.98 7.15 10.87
C GLU A 191 5.33 8.39 10.22
N ALA A 192 4.01 8.57 10.40
CA ALA A 192 3.30 9.80 10.05
C ALA A 192 3.86 11.05 10.76
N GLU A 193 4.61 10.91 11.86
CA GLU A 193 5.26 12.04 12.56
C GLU A 193 6.27 12.80 11.69
N HIS A 194 6.84 12.15 10.67
CA HIS A 194 7.79 12.78 9.75
C HIS A 194 7.13 13.57 8.61
N THR A 195 5.80 13.59 8.56
CA THR A 195 5.09 14.18 7.42
C THR A 195 5.33 15.69 7.33
N LEU A 196 5.84 16.13 6.19
CA LEU A 196 6.06 17.55 5.92
C LEU A 196 4.73 18.31 5.80
N PRO A 197 4.73 19.61 6.11
CA PRO A 197 3.56 20.45 5.90
C PRO A 197 3.04 20.41 4.46
N GLN A 198 1.74 20.64 4.29
CA GLN A 198 1.07 20.57 2.97
C GLN A 198 1.73 21.49 1.94
N GLU A 199 2.19 22.66 2.37
CA GLU A 199 2.87 23.63 1.52
C GLU A 199 4.21 23.14 0.91
N ALA A 200 4.78 22.04 1.40
CA ALA A 200 6.03 21.51 0.88
C ALA A 200 5.91 21.03 -0.58
N PHE A 201 4.83 20.33 -0.92
CA PHE A 201 4.60 19.72 -2.25
C PHE A 201 3.20 19.95 -2.83
N TYR A 202 2.23 20.27 -1.97
CA TYR A 202 0.83 20.53 -2.34
C TYR A 202 0.43 21.96 -1.97
N PRO A 203 1.23 22.98 -2.33
CA PRO A 203 0.95 24.35 -1.94
C PRO A 203 -0.34 24.86 -2.59
N ILE A 204 -0.72 24.34 -3.76
CA ILE A 204 -2.01 24.55 -4.45
C ILE A 204 -2.85 23.30 -4.16
N LEU A 205 -4.14 23.42 -3.91
CA LEU A 205 -4.99 22.24 -3.69
C LEU A 205 -5.59 21.79 -5.02
N PHE A 206 -5.95 20.50 -5.13
CA PHE A 206 -6.53 19.93 -6.35
C PHE A 206 -7.66 20.78 -6.95
N LYS A 207 -8.56 21.28 -6.11
CA LYS A 207 -9.68 22.17 -6.46
C LYS A 207 -9.26 23.53 -7.05
N ASP A 208 -8.10 24.05 -6.64
CA ASP A 208 -7.53 25.36 -7.01
C ASP A 208 -6.57 25.24 -8.22
N ARG A 209 -6.38 24.03 -8.77
CA ARG A 209 -5.45 23.75 -9.90
C ARG A 209 -5.66 24.62 -11.15
N ARG A 210 -6.81 25.30 -11.28
CA ARG A 210 -7.08 26.23 -12.38
C ARG A 210 -6.17 27.45 -12.33
N ASP A 211 -5.78 27.87 -11.14
CA ASP A 211 -4.90 29.02 -10.90
C ASP A 211 -3.53 28.85 -11.57
N LEU A 212 -3.10 27.60 -11.78
CA LEU A 212 -1.86 27.26 -12.51
C LEU A 212 -1.88 27.69 -13.99
N LEU A 213 -3.07 27.85 -14.56
CA LEU A 213 -3.30 28.18 -15.97
C LEU A 213 -3.81 29.61 -16.19
N THR A 214 -4.23 30.30 -15.13
CA THR A 214 -4.77 31.65 -15.23
C THR A 214 -3.63 32.69 -15.20
N PRO A 215 -3.50 33.54 -16.23
CA PRO A 215 -2.49 34.59 -16.28
C PRO A 215 -2.46 35.46 -15.01
N GLY A 216 -1.27 35.73 -14.48
CA GLY A 216 -1.09 36.64 -13.34
C GLY A 216 -1.69 36.19 -12.00
N THR A 217 -2.32 35.01 -11.94
CA THR A 217 -2.97 34.51 -10.71
C THR A 217 -1.95 33.92 -9.72
N LEU A 218 -0.86 33.36 -10.23
CA LEU A 218 0.22 32.76 -9.46
C LEU A 218 1.57 33.14 -10.06
N THR A 219 2.48 33.60 -9.21
CA THR A 219 3.90 33.87 -9.51
C THR A 219 4.81 33.05 -8.60
N GLN A 220 6.11 33.00 -8.89
CA GLN A 220 7.06 32.23 -8.08
C GLN A 220 7.17 32.77 -6.64
N ASP A 221 7.05 34.08 -6.45
CA ASP A 221 7.08 34.78 -5.15
C ASP A 221 5.83 34.49 -4.30
N ASP A 222 4.84 33.81 -4.90
CA ASP A 222 3.64 33.43 -4.20
C ASP A 222 3.81 32.17 -3.34
N PHE A 223 4.93 31.45 -3.48
CA PHE A 223 5.27 30.27 -2.70
C PHE A 223 6.23 30.63 -1.56
N SER A 224 6.01 30.04 -0.37
CA SER A 224 6.89 30.26 0.79
C SER A 224 8.26 29.61 0.57
N GLU A 225 9.27 30.03 1.33
CA GLU A 225 10.56 29.33 1.35
C GLU A 225 10.41 27.84 1.66
N GLY A 226 9.41 27.43 2.46
CA GLY A 226 9.11 26.01 2.74
C GLY A 226 8.58 25.19 1.56
N CYS A 227 8.30 25.78 0.40
CA CYS A 227 7.78 25.09 -0.78
C CYS A 227 8.95 24.47 -1.58
N TYR A 228 8.93 23.14 -1.74
CA TYR A 228 9.96 22.38 -2.45
C TYR A 228 9.49 21.96 -3.84
N GLY A 229 8.20 21.69 -4.01
CA GLY A 229 7.59 21.36 -5.30
C GLY A 229 6.12 21.74 -5.40
N VAL A 230 5.59 21.70 -6.63
CA VAL A 230 4.17 21.94 -6.95
C VAL A 230 3.65 20.76 -7.77
N HIS A 231 2.79 19.94 -7.17
CA HIS A 231 2.05 18.90 -7.91
C HIS A 231 1.00 19.54 -8.83
N LEU A 232 0.91 19.10 -10.10
CA LEU A 232 0.07 19.73 -11.13
C LEU A 232 -1.25 18.99 -11.40
N TRP A 233 -1.43 17.74 -10.95
CA TRP A 233 -2.59 16.90 -11.29
C TRP A 233 -2.86 16.84 -12.80
N ASN A 234 -1.83 16.44 -13.52
CA ASN A 234 -1.70 16.52 -14.96
C ASN A 234 -2.94 16.02 -15.72
N ARG A 235 -3.56 14.90 -15.34
CA ARG A 235 -4.80 14.39 -15.99
C ARG A 235 -5.89 15.46 -16.14
N ARG A 236 -6.07 16.33 -15.13
CA ARG A 236 -7.11 17.38 -15.15
C ARG A 236 -6.61 18.69 -15.74
N VAL A 237 -5.35 19.05 -15.51
CA VAL A 237 -4.73 20.26 -16.09
C VAL A 237 -4.60 20.11 -17.61
N SER A 238 -4.09 18.98 -18.10
CA SER A 238 -4.01 18.65 -19.53
C SER A 238 -5.35 18.69 -20.23
N ARG A 239 -6.38 18.05 -19.65
CA ARG A 239 -7.75 18.13 -20.19
C ARG A 239 -8.22 19.57 -20.30
N ARG A 240 -7.94 20.43 -19.32
CA ARG A 240 -8.32 21.85 -19.37
C ARG A 240 -7.54 22.62 -20.43
N ILE A 241 -6.24 22.41 -20.55
CA ILE A 241 -5.44 23.10 -21.57
C ILE A 241 -5.90 22.71 -22.97
N VAL A 242 -6.16 21.42 -23.22
CA VAL A 242 -6.67 20.95 -24.52
C VAL A 242 -8.06 21.51 -24.81
N THR A 243 -9.00 21.39 -23.87
CA THR A 243 -10.41 21.77 -24.07
C THR A 243 -10.70 23.27 -24.00
N ALA A 244 -9.96 24.03 -23.20
CA ALA A 244 -10.26 25.44 -22.93
C ALA A 244 -9.18 26.41 -23.43
N GLU A 245 -7.91 25.99 -23.41
CA GLU A 245 -6.77 26.84 -23.83
C GLU A 245 -6.26 26.48 -25.25
N ARG A 246 -6.94 25.53 -25.92
CA ARG A 246 -6.66 25.04 -27.27
C ARG A 246 -5.22 24.53 -27.44
N GLY A 247 -4.77 23.78 -26.44
CA GLY A 247 -3.50 23.03 -26.46
C GLY A 247 -2.30 23.75 -25.84
N PHE A 248 -2.38 25.06 -25.58
CA PHE A 248 -1.27 25.85 -25.05
C PHE A 248 -1.70 26.73 -23.86
N PRO A 249 -1.02 26.65 -22.70
CA PRO A 249 -1.26 27.58 -21.61
C PRO A 249 -0.84 28.99 -22.03
N HIS A 250 -1.41 30.00 -21.39
CA HIS A 250 -0.99 31.39 -21.62
C HIS A 250 0.44 31.61 -21.09
N PRO A 251 1.34 32.32 -21.78
CA PRO A 251 2.72 32.56 -21.32
C PRO A 251 2.80 33.20 -19.92
N ASP A 252 1.89 34.12 -19.61
CA ASP A 252 1.83 34.78 -18.28
C ASP A 252 1.14 33.95 -17.18
N SER A 253 0.69 32.72 -17.48
CA SER A 253 0.22 31.79 -16.44
C SER A 253 1.41 31.16 -15.71
N PHE A 254 1.20 30.58 -14.53
CA PHE A 254 2.29 29.94 -13.78
C PHE A 254 2.98 28.83 -14.58
N ILE A 255 2.22 27.97 -15.25
CA ILE A 255 2.77 26.93 -16.13
C ILE A 255 3.45 27.56 -17.36
N GLY A 256 2.87 28.61 -17.95
CA GLY A 256 3.49 29.33 -19.06
C GLY A 256 4.85 29.94 -18.70
N GLN A 257 4.95 30.56 -17.53
CA GLN A 257 6.20 31.11 -17.01
C GLN A 257 7.20 30.01 -16.67
N ALA A 258 6.75 28.85 -16.18
CA ALA A 258 7.63 27.70 -15.95
C ALA A 258 8.21 27.16 -17.26
N LEU A 259 7.42 27.10 -18.35
CA LEU A 259 7.90 26.70 -19.68
C LEU A 259 8.99 27.65 -20.18
N VAL A 260 8.81 28.95 -20.01
CA VAL A 260 9.82 29.97 -20.36
C VAL A 260 11.07 29.82 -19.49
N ARG A 261 10.91 29.70 -18.15
CA ARG A 261 12.01 29.59 -17.19
C ARG A 261 12.92 28.39 -17.46
N HIS A 262 12.32 27.25 -17.78
CA HIS A 262 13.01 25.98 -18.00
C HIS A 262 13.28 25.68 -19.48
N ASN A 263 13.08 26.67 -20.36
CA ASN A 263 13.40 26.58 -21.78
C ASN A 263 12.72 25.39 -22.49
N ILE A 264 11.44 25.15 -22.20
CA ILE A 264 10.63 24.10 -22.84
C ILE A 264 9.68 24.73 -23.86
N ASP A 265 9.84 24.35 -25.13
CA ASP A 265 8.95 24.79 -26.20
C ASP A 265 7.71 23.88 -26.28
N PRO A 266 6.51 24.37 -25.91
CA PRO A 266 5.31 23.55 -25.91
C PRO A 266 4.88 23.06 -27.31
N ARG A 267 5.45 23.62 -28.39
CA ARG A 267 5.18 23.21 -29.78
C ARG A 267 5.86 21.91 -30.17
N LEU A 268 6.98 21.57 -29.52
CA LEU A 268 7.79 20.39 -29.85
C LEU A 268 7.26 19.11 -29.21
N ALA A 269 6.46 19.23 -28.16
CA ALA A 269 5.84 18.10 -27.46
C ALA A 269 4.42 18.48 -26.98
N PRO A 270 3.47 18.74 -27.91
CA PRO A 270 2.13 19.18 -27.56
C PRO A 270 1.39 18.12 -26.73
N LEU A 271 0.37 18.56 -25.99
CA LEU A 271 -0.54 17.65 -25.30
C LEU A 271 -1.31 16.78 -26.32
N PRO A 272 -1.53 15.49 -26.04
CA PRO A 272 -2.25 14.60 -26.95
C PRO A 272 -3.73 15.00 -27.12
N ASP A 273 -4.26 14.83 -28.34
CA ASP A 273 -5.61 15.28 -28.73
C ASP A 273 -6.77 14.51 -28.06
N ARG A 274 -6.51 13.29 -27.55
CA ARG A 274 -7.52 12.46 -26.87
C ARG A 274 -7.30 12.44 -25.35
N PRO A 275 -8.20 13.04 -24.54
CA PRO A 275 -8.18 12.84 -23.10
C PRO A 275 -8.62 11.41 -22.71
N PRO A 276 -8.21 10.88 -21.53
CA PRO A 276 -8.58 9.54 -21.05
C PRO A 276 -10.11 9.36 -20.87
N PRO A 277 -10.62 8.10 -20.76
CA PRO A 277 -12.05 7.78 -20.85
C PRO A 277 -12.92 8.63 -19.91
N GLY A 278 -14.06 9.11 -20.42
CA GLY A 278 -15.02 9.98 -19.72
C GLY A 278 -14.98 11.48 -20.10
N SER A 279 -14.69 11.80 -21.37
CA SER A 279 -14.55 13.18 -21.86
C SER A 279 -14.97 13.33 -23.35
N PRO A 280 -15.20 14.55 -23.88
CA PRO A 280 -16.25 14.93 -24.83
C PRO A 280 -16.00 14.44 -26.28
N THR A 281 -17.02 14.48 -27.14
CA THR A 281 -16.96 13.94 -28.53
C THR A 281 -16.14 14.85 -29.47
N ARG A 282 -15.70 14.31 -30.62
CA ARG A 282 -14.91 15.02 -31.66
C ARG A 282 -15.62 16.29 -32.18
N ALA A 283 -16.95 16.33 -32.04
CA ALA A 283 -17.82 17.48 -32.28
C ALA A 283 -17.54 18.70 -31.39
N GLU A 284 -17.01 18.50 -30.18
CA GLU A 284 -16.75 19.55 -29.18
C GLU A 284 -15.33 20.14 -29.28
N LEU A 285 -14.46 19.52 -30.09
CA LEU A 285 -13.10 19.99 -30.37
C LEU A 285 -13.10 20.90 -31.60
N GLY A 286 -13.21 22.22 -31.38
CA GLY A 286 -13.07 23.22 -32.43
C GLY A 286 -11.75 23.08 -33.20
N LYS A 287 -11.84 22.93 -34.53
CA LYS A 287 -10.85 22.42 -35.49
C LYS A 287 -9.50 23.18 -35.67
N THR A 288 -8.93 23.93 -34.70
CA THR A 288 -7.57 24.49 -34.90
C THR A 288 -6.81 24.84 -33.61
N PRO A 289 -5.55 24.36 -33.43
CA PRO A 289 -4.65 24.83 -32.38
C PRO A 289 -4.52 26.35 -32.37
N ASN A 290 -4.38 26.98 -31.19
CA ASN A 290 -4.21 28.44 -31.11
C ASN A 290 -2.78 28.86 -31.49
N LEU A 291 -2.49 28.85 -32.80
CA LEU A 291 -1.17 29.16 -33.36
C LEU A 291 -0.67 30.57 -33.00
N LYS A 292 -1.57 31.53 -32.72
CA LYS A 292 -1.19 32.85 -32.18
C LYS A 292 -0.55 32.75 -30.80
N ARG A 293 -1.06 31.86 -29.94
CA ARG A 293 -0.51 31.63 -28.59
C ARG A 293 0.79 30.82 -28.64
N ALA A 294 0.89 29.87 -29.56
CA ALA A 294 2.14 29.15 -29.85
C ALA A 294 3.25 30.08 -30.37
N ALA A 295 2.90 31.10 -31.16
CA ALA A 295 3.85 32.11 -31.64
C ALA A 295 4.44 32.97 -30.51
N LEU A 296 3.69 33.25 -29.43
CA LEU A 296 4.18 34.02 -28.28
C LEU A 296 5.38 33.37 -27.60
N TYR A 297 5.47 32.04 -27.59
CA TYR A 297 6.62 31.32 -27.00
C TYR A 297 7.89 31.43 -27.87
N GLY A 298 7.75 31.64 -29.19
CA GLY A 298 8.89 31.76 -30.11
C GLY A 298 9.80 32.95 -29.79
N ASP A 299 9.22 34.09 -29.43
CA ASP A 299 10.00 35.30 -29.11
C ASP A 299 10.46 35.34 -27.64
N LEU A 300 9.68 34.75 -26.72
CA LEU A 300 9.96 34.75 -25.28
C LEU A 300 11.07 33.75 -24.87
N ILE A 301 11.22 32.66 -25.61
CA ILE A 301 12.26 31.64 -25.36
C ILE A 301 13.60 32.04 -25.99
N HIS A 302 13.59 32.88 -27.04
CA HIS A 302 14.80 33.39 -27.71
C HIS A 302 15.35 34.73 -27.16
N ASN A 303 14.68 35.36 -26.19
CA ASN A 303 15.15 36.58 -25.53
C ASN A 303 14.88 36.52 -24.00
N PRO A 304 15.86 36.09 -23.17
CA PRO A 304 15.63 35.92 -21.74
C PRO A 304 15.57 37.27 -21.03
N VAL A 305 14.39 37.64 -20.51
CA VAL A 305 14.26 38.79 -19.61
C VAL A 305 14.59 38.33 -18.18
N ASN A 306 15.75 38.76 -17.69
CA ASN A 306 16.22 38.88 -16.30
C ASN A 306 15.69 37.87 -15.27
N VAL A 307 16.46 36.80 -15.06
CA VAL A 307 16.50 36.06 -13.79
C VAL A 307 17.40 36.83 -12.81
N PRO A 308 17.02 37.06 -11.54
CA PRO A 308 17.84 37.74 -10.55
C PRO A 308 19.21 37.08 -10.36
N ALA A 309 20.26 37.89 -10.27
CA ALA A 309 21.67 37.51 -10.39
C ALA A 309 22.29 36.75 -9.20
N ASP A 310 21.52 36.21 -8.26
CA ASP A 310 22.07 35.57 -7.05
C ASP A 310 22.24 34.04 -7.14
N ALA A 311 21.99 33.42 -8.29
CA ALA A 311 22.30 32.01 -8.54
C ALA A 311 23.79 31.75 -8.90
N ALA A 312 24.63 32.78 -8.95
CA ALA A 312 26.02 32.69 -9.39
C ALA A 312 27.00 32.29 -8.27
N LYS A 313 26.78 31.15 -7.60
CA LYS A 313 27.84 30.39 -6.90
C LYS A 313 27.59 28.88 -6.98
N ILE A 314 27.51 28.37 -8.20
CA ILE A 314 27.65 26.94 -8.47
C ILE A 314 29.10 26.73 -8.92
N PRO A 315 29.91 25.88 -8.25
CA PRO A 315 31.25 25.57 -8.73
C PRO A 315 31.15 24.93 -10.13
N ALA A 316 32.07 25.30 -11.02
CA ALA A 316 32.13 24.75 -12.37
C ALA A 316 32.08 23.22 -12.35
N PRO A 317 31.45 22.58 -13.36
CA PRO A 317 31.46 21.13 -13.49
C PRO A 317 32.91 20.65 -13.46
N VAL A 318 33.21 19.75 -12.52
CA VAL A 318 34.47 19.01 -12.48
C VAL A 318 34.63 18.37 -13.85
N ALA A 319 35.76 18.63 -14.51
CA ALA A 319 36.07 18.07 -15.81
C ALA A 319 35.80 16.56 -15.80
N PRO A 320 35.23 16.00 -16.88
CA PRO A 320 35.01 14.56 -16.96
C PRO A 320 36.34 13.85 -16.67
N ALA A 321 36.30 12.87 -15.77
CA ALA A 321 37.44 12.01 -15.52
C ALA A 321 37.92 11.45 -16.87
N PRO A 322 39.24 11.39 -17.12
CA PRO A 322 39.76 10.86 -18.37
C PRO A 322 39.18 9.47 -18.58
N ALA A 323 38.73 9.21 -19.82
CA ALA A 323 38.15 7.95 -20.21
C ALA A 323 38.99 6.79 -19.63
N PRO A 324 38.36 5.78 -19.00
CA PRO A 324 39.08 4.59 -18.57
C PRO A 324 39.85 4.05 -19.78
N ARG A 325 41.15 3.82 -19.60
CA ARG A 325 41.97 3.17 -20.63
C ARG A 325 41.25 1.88 -21.03
N PRO A 326 41.17 1.54 -22.33
CA PRO A 326 40.56 0.30 -22.75
C PRO A 326 41.27 -0.85 -22.04
N VAL A 327 40.52 -1.58 -21.21
CA VAL A 327 40.95 -2.87 -20.72
C VAL A 327 41.02 -3.75 -21.96
N ILE A 328 42.24 -4.18 -22.29
CA ILE A 328 42.47 -5.19 -23.32
C ILE A 328 41.81 -6.47 -22.80
N VAL A 329 40.61 -6.75 -23.28
CA VAL A 329 39.95 -8.05 -23.10
C VAL A 329 40.70 -9.02 -24.01
N PRO A 330 41.32 -10.10 -23.49
CA PRO A 330 41.82 -11.17 -24.34
C PRO A 330 40.64 -11.75 -25.13
N PRO A 331 40.76 -12.02 -26.44
CA PRO A 331 39.65 -12.55 -27.22
C PRO A 331 39.20 -13.88 -26.61
N ALA A 332 37.89 -14.03 -26.45
CA ALA A 332 37.26 -15.30 -26.14
C ALA A 332 37.71 -16.33 -27.18
N VAL A 333 38.51 -17.30 -26.75
CA VAL A 333 38.83 -18.48 -27.54
C VAL A 333 37.52 -19.26 -27.67
N LYS A 334 36.99 -19.33 -28.89
CA LYS A 334 35.97 -20.31 -29.25
C LYS A 334 36.63 -21.68 -29.27
N ASP A 335 36.36 -22.50 -28.26
CA ASP A 335 36.64 -23.94 -28.27
C ASP A 335 35.33 -24.68 -27.99
N ASP A 336 34.79 -25.34 -29.01
CA ASP A 336 33.55 -26.13 -28.99
C ASP A 336 33.75 -27.54 -28.37
N ALA A 337 34.30 -27.61 -27.15
CA ALA A 337 34.34 -28.86 -26.36
C ALA A 337 34.10 -28.59 -24.86
N PRO A 338 33.33 -29.43 -24.14
CA PRO A 338 32.96 -29.18 -22.75
C PRO A 338 34.18 -29.25 -21.83
N ARG A 339 34.48 -28.16 -21.11
CA ARG A 339 35.48 -28.11 -20.04
C ARG A 339 34.80 -28.34 -18.68
N SER A 340 35.38 -29.18 -17.82
CA SER A 340 35.01 -29.28 -16.41
C SER A 340 35.25 -27.94 -15.70
N GLY A 341 34.47 -27.64 -14.66
CA GLY A 341 34.61 -26.41 -13.87
C GLY A 341 33.84 -25.22 -14.46
N SER A 342 32.71 -25.48 -15.13
CA SER A 342 31.89 -24.46 -15.78
C SER A 342 30.40 -24.64 -15.50
N LEU A 343 29.69 -23.52 -15.45
CA LEU A 343 28.23 -23.53 -15.53
C LEU A 343 27.83 -23.83 -16.98
N ARG A 344 27.10 -24.93 -17.17
CA ARG A 344 26.45 -25.29 -18.43
C ARG A 344 24.98 -24.97 -18.31
N GLN A 345 24.60 -23.77 -18.75
CA GLN A 345 23.20 -23.36 -18.86
C GLN A 345 22.83 -22.96 -20.28
N ARG A 346 21.55 -23.12 -20.64
CA ARG A 346 21.04 -22.70 -21.96
C ARG A 346 21.29 -21.21 -22.23
N GLU A 347 21.53 -20.90 -23.51
CA GLU A 347 21.85 -19.55 -23.99
C GLU A 347 20.81 -18.51 -23.56
N VAL A 348 19.52 -18.85 -23.62
CA VAL A 348 18.44 -17.94 -23.16
C VAL A 348 18.57 -17.52 -21.70
N TYR A 349 19.04 -18.40 -20.81
CA TYR A 349 19.26 -18.06 -19.40
C TYR A 349 20.57 -17.32 -19.19
N GLN A 350 21.60 -17.66 -19.98
CA GLN A 350 22.87 -16.96 -19.97
C GLN A 350 22.69 -15.51 -20.43
N GLU A 351 22.05 -15.28 -21.57
CA GLU A 351 21.70 -13.95 -22.07
C GLU A 351 20.83 -13.18 -21.08
N ALA A 352 19.85 -13.84 -20.46
CA ALA A 352 18.98 -13.21 -19.48
C ALA A 352 19.74 -12.77 -18.22
N ILE A 353 20.63 -13.62 -17.68
CA ILE A 353 21.44 -13.26 -16.51
C ILE A 353 22.49 -12.22 -16.87
N ASP A 354 23.15 -12.31 -18.02
CA ASP A 354 24.15 -11.34 -18.48
C ASP A 354 23.51 -9.97 -18.71
N SER A 355 22.37 -9.92 -19.39
CA SER A 355 21.58 -8.70 -19.58
C SER A 355 21.12 -8.10 -18.26
N LEU A 356 20.73 -8.94 -17.30
CA LEU A 356 20.35 -8.48 -15.97
C LEU A 356 21.56 -7.92 -15.22
N GLU A 357 22.69 -8.60 -15.31
CA GLU A 357 23.92 -8.20 -14.67
C GLU A 357 24.50 -6.92 -15.28
N GLU A 358 24.47 -6.72 -16.59
CA GLU A 358 24.89 -5.48 -17.22
C GLU A 358 24.01 -4.29 -16.78
N ARG A 359 22.69 -4.48 -16.79
CA ARG A 359 21.73 -3.46 -16.34
C ARG A 359 21.91 -3.10 -14.87
N THR A 360 22.17 -4.08 -14.01
CA THR A 360 22.38 -3.84 -12.57
C THR A 360 23.74 -3.22 -12.28
N ALA A 361 24.80 -3.60 -13.00
CA ALA A 361 26.13 -3.00 -12.86
C ALA A 361 26.11 -1.47 -13.10
N THR A 362 25.26 -1.01 -14.03
CA THR A 362 25.09 0.42 -14.33
C THR A 362 24.41 1.18 -13.19
N LYS A 363 23.52 0.52 -12.42
CA LYS A 363 22.70 1.15 -11.37
C LYS A 363 23.31 1.00 -9.97
N LEU A 364 23.97 -0.13 -9.71
CA LEU A 364 24.50 -0.56 -8.43
C LEU A 364 25.89 -1.17 -8.66
N GLY A 365 26.86 -0.32 -8.95
CA GLY A 365 28.23 -0.73 -9.26
C GLY A 365 29.00 -1.29 -8.06
N ALA A 366 30.27 -1.63 -8.29
CA ALA A 366 31.17 -2.03 -7.22
C ALA A 366 31.42 -0.86 -6.24
N LEU A 367 31.58 -1.18 -4.95
CA LEU A 367 31.96 -0.17 -3.95
C LEU A 367 33.41 0.27 -4.17
N ALA A 368 33.72 1.54 -3.92
CA ALA A 368 35.11 1.99 -3.85
C ALA A 368 35.83 1.31 -2.67
N PRO A 369 37.09 0.87 -2.81
CA PRO A 369 37.80 0.21 -1.73
C PRO A 369 37.94 1.13 -0.50
N PRO A 370 37.88 0.59 0.73
CA PRO A 370 38.13 1.36 1.95
C PRO A 370 39.62 1.74 2.07
N ASP A 371 39.93 2.72 2.92
CA ASP A 371 41.32 3.17 3.18
C ASP A 371 42.24 2.05 3.67
N ALA A 372 41.67 1.07 4.39
CA ALA A 372 42.35 -0.15 4.82
C ALA A 372 41.46 -1.38 4.55
N PRO A 373 42.04 -2.52 4.09
CA PRO A 373 41.32 -3.78 3.97
C PRO A 373 40.63 -4.17 5.27
N MET A 374 39.45 -4.79 5.17
CA MET A 374 38.75 -5.34 6.33
C MET A 374 39.50 -6.58 6.84
N GLY A 375 39.53 -6.75 8.16
CA GLY A 375 40.04 -7.96 8.79
C GLY A 375 39.27 -9.19 8.29
N ASN A 376 40.00 -10.28 8.08
CA ASN A 376 39.43 -11.56 7.68
C ASN A 376 40.29 -12.72 8.20
N GLU A 377 40.99 -12.50 9.30
CA GLU A 377 41.81 -13.51 9.98
C GLU A 377 40.92 -14.51 10.71
N ARG A 378 39.74 -14.07 11.19
CA ARG A 378 38.77 -14.93 11.88
C ARG A 378 37.39 -14.88 11.23
N ILE A 379 37.02 -15.96 10.54
CA ILE A 379 35.71 -16.12 9.89
C ILE A 379 34.98 -17.25 10.62
N ALA A 380 33.87 -16.89 11.27
CA ALA A 380 33.02 -17.81 12.01
C ALA A 380 31.76 -18.19 11.21
N VAL A 381 31.47 -19.48 11.13
CA VAL A 381 30.17 -19.96 10.64
C VAL A 381 29.29 -20.40 11.82
N LEU A 382 28.03 -19.94 11.80
CA LEU A 382 27.01 -20.25 12.80
C LEU A 382 25.91 -21.11 12.19
N THR A 383 25.58 -22.23 12.83
CA THR A 383 24.52 -23.12 12.35
C THR A 383 23.82 -23.88 13.48
N SER A 384 22.70 -24.54 13.15
CA SER A 384 21.97 -25.42 14.06
C SER A 384 21.73 -26.77 13.40
N MET A 385 22.01 -27.86 14.10
CA MET A 385 21.93 -29.22 13.55
C MET A 385 20.98 -30.11 14.36
N LYS A 386 20.37 -31.06 13.66
CA LYS A 386 19.66 -32.21 14.22
C LYS A 386 19.89 -33.38 13.27
N ASN A 387 20.46 -34.49 13.75
CA ASN A 387 20.69 -35.70 12.95
C ASN A 387 21.33 -35.43 11.57
N GLU A 388 22.52 -34.80 11.55
CA GLU A 388 23.28 -34.47 10.34
C GLU A 388 24.65 -35.17 10.30
N GLY A 389 24.92 -36.09 11.22
CA GLY A 389 26.23 -36.70 11.47
C GLY A 389 27.01 -37.12 10.21
N PRO A 390 26.39 -37.78 9.21
CA PRO A 390 27.08 -38.19 8.01
C PRO A 390 27.56 -37.04 7.11
N PHE A 391 27.03 -35.83 7.27
CA PHE A 391 27.31 -34.68 6.38
C PHE A 391 28.23 -33.63 7.03
N ILE A 392 28.50 -33.74 8.35
CA ILE A 392 29.26 -32.75 9.11
C ILE A 392 30.70 -32.63 8.60
N LEU A 393 31.39 -33.75 8.40
CA LEU A 393 32.83 -33.72 8.10
C LEU A 393 33.12 -33.10 6.72
N GLU A 394 32.35 -33.44 5.69
CA GLU A 394 32.47 -32.79 4.38
C GLU A 394 32.23 -31.28 4.51
N TRP A 395 31.14 -30.89 5.19
CA TRP A 395 30.77 -29.49 5.31
C TRP A 395 31.81 -28.67 6.08
N ILE A 396 32.34 -29.20 7.19
CA ILE A 396 33.43 -28.56 7.95
C ILE A 396 34.70 -28.50 7.11
N ALA A 397 35.09 -29.60 6.46
CA ALA A 397 36.30 -29.67 5.66
C ALA A 397 36.28 -28.68 4.49
N TYR A 398 35.16 -28.62 3.75
CA TYR A 398 34.98 -27.68 2.64
C TYR A 398 35.09 -26.23 3.11
N HIS A 399 34.35 -25.85 4.14
CA HIS A 399 34.34 -24.47 4.61
C HIS A 399 35.69 -24.05 5.20
N ARG A 400 36.41 -24.96 5.87
CA ARG A 400 37.80 -24.72 6.30
C ARG A 400 38.75 -24.54 5.13
N ALA A 401 38.62 -25.36 4.09
CA ALA A 401 39.46 -25.27 2.89
C ALA A 401 39.35 -23.91 2.17
N ILE A 402 38.16 -23.29 2.17
CA ILE A 402 37.94 -21.96 1.58
C ILE A 402 38.25 -20.79 2.54
N GLY A 403 38.64 -21.06 3.79
CA GLY A 403 39.15 -20.07 4.74
C GLY A 403 38.27 -19.77 5.95
N VAL A 404 37.25 -20.58 6.26
CA VAL A 404 36.54 -20.50 7.56
C VAL A 404 37.46 -21.01 8.67
N THR A 405 37.59 -20.22 9.74
CA THR A 405 38.50 -20.54 10.85
C THR A 405 37.77 -21.08 12.06
N ASP A 406 36.55 -20.62 12.29
CA ASP A 406 35.78 -20.87 13.50
C ASP A 406 34.38 -21.37 13.14
N PHE A 407 33.80 -22.23 13.98
CA PHE A 407 32.42 -22.69 13.83
C PHE A 407 31.72 -22.68 15.19
N LEU A 408 30.47 -22.21 15.21
CA LEU A 408 29.56 -22.34 16.33
C LEU A 408 28.34 -23.16 15.91
N VAL A 409 28.20 -24.34 16.50
CA VAL A 409 27.14 -25.29 16.16
C VAL A 409 26.24 -25.51 17.37
N TYR A 410 24.96 -25.15 17.22
CA TYR A 410 23.93 -25.55 18.18
C TYR A 410 23.30 -26.87 17.77
N THR A 411 23.00 -27.76 18.71
CA THR A 411 22.34 -29.03 18.41
C THR A 411 20.98 -29.14 19.11
N ASN A 412 20.03 -29.82 18.46
CA ASN A 412 18.70 -30.08 19.00
C ASN A 412 18.42 -31.59 18.98
N ASP A 413 18.29 -32.22 20.15
CA ASP A 413 17.79 -33.60 20.33
C ASP A 413 18.30 -34.59 19.27
N CYS A 414 19.62 -34.70 19.14
CA CYS A 414 20.23 -35.59 18.16
C CYS A 414 20.16 -37.05 18.63
N ALA A 415 19.73 -37.93 17.73
CA ALA A 415 19.60 -39.37 17.94
C ALA A 415 20.70 -40.18 17.22
N ASP A 416 21.45 -39.53 16.32
CA ASP A 416 22.66 -40.06 15.70
C ASP A 416 23.92 -39.52 16.42
N ASN A 417 25.10 -39.85 15.90
CA ASN A 417 26.38 -39.37 16.42
C ASN A 417 26.67 -37.89 16.11
N THR A 418 25.69 -37.06 15.72
CA THR A 418 25.90 -35.61 15.48
C THR A 418 26.58 -34.95 16.68
N ASN A 419 26.07 -35.17 17.90
CA ASN A 419 26.64 -34.56 19.10
C ASN A 419 28.06 -35.04 19.37
N ASP A 420 28.33 -36.33 19.21
CA ASP A 420 29.65 -36.92 19.50
C ASP A 420 30.71 -36.46 18.51
N ILE A 421 30.36 -36.39 17.21
CA ILE A 421 31.23 -35.85 16.17
C ILE A 421 31.58 -34.39 16.48
N LEU A 422 30.57 -33.57 16.81
CA LEU A 422 30.78 -32.15 17.12
C LEU A 422 31.57 -31.96 18.43
N ASN A 423 31.32 -32.78 19.46
CA ASN A 423 32.11 -32.79 20.69
C ASN A 423 33.57 -33.13 20.40
N ARG A 424 33.84 -34.14 19.57
CA ARG A 424 35.20 -34.53 19.19
C ARG A 424 35.91 -33.41 18.42
N LEU A 425 35.22 -32.78 17.47
CA LEU A 425 35.75 -31.62 16.75
C LEU A 425 36.03 -30.43 17.69
N GLN A 426 35.22 -30.25 18.74
CA GLN A 426 35.50 -29.26 19.79
C GLN A 426 36.74 -29.60 20.62
N GLU A 427 36.92 -30.86 21.02
CA GLU A 427 38.13 -31.31 21.72
C GLU A 427 39.40 -31.11 20.89
N MET A 428 39.28 -31.27 19.57
CA MET A 428 40.35 -31.01 18.60
C MET A 428 40.59 -29.51 18.36
N GLY A 429 39.78 -28.62 18.96
CA GLY A 429 39.89 -27.16 18.83
C GLY A 429 39.41 -26.62 17.48
N ILE A 430 38.57 -27.38 16.75
CA ILE A 430 38.12 -27.03 15.39
C ILE A 430 36.82 -26.22 15.42
N LEU A 431 35.93 -26.48 16.39
CA LEU A 431 34.65 -25.79 16.52
C LEU A 431 34.19 -25.66 17.98
N THR A 432 33.14 -24.87 18.21
CA THR A 432 32.41 -24.82 19.47
C THR A 432 31.02 -25.43 19.27
N ARG A 433 30.65 -26.41 20.10
CA ARG A 433 29.32 -27.03 20.14
C ARG A 433 28.58 -26.60 21.41
N LEU A 434 27.32 -26.21 21.27
CA LEU A 434 26.42 -25.95 22.38
C LEU A 434 25.10 -26.70 22.19
N ASP A 435 24.50 -27.14 23.29
CA ASP A 435 23.09 -27.53 23.26
C ASP A 435 22.23 -26.26 23.09
N ASN A 436 21.21 -26.33 22.25
CA ASN A 436 20.32 -25.19 22.05
C ASN A 436 19.57 -24.89 23.37
N PRO A 437 19.68 -23.68 23.96
CA PRO A 437 18.99 -23.36 25.21
C PRO A 437 17.48 -23.13 25.03
N TRP A 438 16.90 -23.68 23.96
CA TRP A 438 15.49 -23.60 23.62
C TRP A 438 14.65 -24.50 24.53
N ASP A 439 13.54 -23.95 25.01
CA ASP A 439 12.54 -24.67 25.79
C ASP A 439 11.38 -25.11 24.88
N PRO A 440 11.17 -26.42 24.68
CA PRO A 440 10.07 -26.95 23.88
C PRO A 440 8.67 -26.59 24.37
N SER A 441 8.53 -26.15 25.63
CA SER A 441 7.24 -25.76 26.21
C SER A 441 6.89 -24.28 26.00
N GLY A 442 7.80 -23.47 25.46
CA GLY A 442 7.60 -22.04 25.21
C GLY A 442 7.27 -21.70 23.75
N ASP A 443 6.75 -20.48 23.52
CA ASP A 443 6.31 -20.00 22.20
C ASP A 443 7.45 -19.59 21.24
N GLN A 444 8.71 -19.83 21.61
CA GLN A 444 9.87 -19.39 20.82
C GLN A 444 10.37 -20.49 19.88
N LYS A 445 10.87 -20.11 18.69
CA LYS A 445 11.44 -21.06 17.71
C LYS A 445 12.89 -21.42 18.07
N PRO A 446 13.30 -22.70 17.94
CA PRO A 446 14.64 -23.16 18.32
C PRO A 446 15.78 -22.34 17.69
N GLN A 447 15.74 -22.07 16.38
CA GLN A 447 16.82 -21.35 15.70
C GLN A 447 16.94 -19.90 16.18
N HIS A 448 15.83 -19.23 16.53
CA HIS A 448 15.86 -17.87 17.05
C HIS A 448 16.51 -17.79 18.44
N VAL A 449 16.32 -18.82 19.27
CA VAL A 449 16.95 -18.91 20.59
C VAL A 449 18.46 -19.09 20.45
N ALA A 450 18.90 -20.02 19.60
CA ALA A 450 20.32 -20.24 19.28
C ALA A 450 21.03 -18.98 18.76
N LEU A 451 20.42 -18.26 17.80
CA LEU A 451 21.00 -17.02 17.25
C LEU A 451 21.13 -15.90 18.30
N LYS A 452 20.18 -15.83 19.24
CA LYS A 452 20.21 -14.85 20.34
C LYS A 452 21.35 -15.18 21.32
N ASP A 453 21.53 -16.46 21.64
CA ASP A 453 22.61 -16.90 22.52
C ASP A 453 23.98 -16.74 21.86
N ALA A 454 24.08 -17.02 20.56
CA ALA A 454 25.32 -16.92 19.77
C ALA A 454 26.03 -15.56 19.88
N LEU A 455 25.28 -14.46 19.98
CA LEU A 455 25.83 -13.12 20.16
C LEU A 455 26.67 -12.95 21.43
N ASN A 456 26.46 -13.80 22.44
CA ASN A 456 27.18 -13.78 23.71
C ASN A 456 28.39 -14.73 23.71
N GLN A 457 28.53 -15.57 22.68
CA GLN A 457 29.57 -16.60 22.64
C GLN A 457 30.92 -16.01 22.22
N PRO A 458 32.03 -16.33 22.92
CA PRO A 458 33.35 -15.78 22.60
C PRO A 458 33.77 -16.02 21.15
N VAL A 459 33.48 -17.20 20.60
CA VAL A 459 33.81 -17.56 19.21
C VAL A 459 33.14 -16.65 18.17
N ILE A 460 31.97 -16.09 18.47
CA ILE A 460 31.27 -15.13 17.59
C ILE A 460 31.74 -13.70 17.88
N ARG A 461 31.92 -13.34 19.15
CA ARG A 461 32.31 -11.99 19.56
C ARG A 461 33.74 -11.64 19.15
N ASP A 462 34.62 -12.63 19.09
CA ASP A 462 36.02 -12.48 18.75
C ASP A 462 36.30 -12.71 17.25
N ALA A 463 35.27 -13.00 16.45
CA ALA A 463 35.39 -13.20 15.00
C ALA A 463 35.37 -11.86 14.24
N ASP A 464 36.13 -11.79 13.15
CA ASP A 464 36.04 -10.67 12.20
C ASP A 464 34.73 -10.76 11.42
N TRP A 465 34.40 -11.96 10.92
CA TRP A 465 33.20 -12.22 10.14
C TRP A 465 32.33 -13.32 10.72
N VAL A 466 31.02 -13.19 10.59
CA VAL A 466 30.04 -14.20 10.98
C VAL A 466 29.11 -14.49 9.80
N LEU A 467 28.99 -15.75 9.41
CA LEU A 467 28.06 -16.24 8.38
C LEU A 467 27.10 -17.27 8.98
N THR A 468 25.80 -17.09 8.77
CA THR A 468 24.78 -18.09 9.17
C THR A 468 24.35 -18.89 7.95
N ILE A 469 24.67 -20.19 7.91
CA ILE A 469 24.33 -21.10 6.82
C ILE A 469 23.96 -22.49 7.37
N ASP A 470 23.11 -23.21 6.65
CA ASP A 470 22.67 -24.56 6.99
C ASP A 470 23.67 -25.61 6.46
N VAL A 471 23.67 -26.83 7.01
CA VAL A 471 24.67 -27.88 6.64
C VAL A 471 24.46 -28.47 5.24
N ASP A 472 23.36 -28.14 4.59
CA ASP A 472 23.08 -28.41 3.17
C ASP A 472 23.31 -27.18 2.28
N GLU A 473 24.01 -26.16 2.78
CA GLU A 473 24.41 -24.96 2.04
C GLU A 473 25.94 -24.85 1.98
N PHE A 474 26.48 -24.63 0.78
CA PHE A 474 27.92 -24.52 0.53
C PHE A 474 28.23 -23.23 -0.22
N LEU A 475 29.12 -22.41 0.33
CA LEU A 475 29.56 -21.19 -0.37
C LEU A 475 30.54 -21.54 -1.49
N ASN A 476 30.16 -21.31 -2.74
CA ASN A 476 31.03 -21.51 -3.90
C ASN A 476 31.63 -20.16 -4.32
N ILE A 477 32.97 -20.06 -4.29
CA ILE A 477 33.71 -18.85 -4.65
C ILE A 477 34.35 -19.04 -6.02
N HIS A 478 33.97 -18.20 -6.98
CA HIS A 478 34.34 -18.31 -8.39
C HIS A 478 35.61 -17.52 -8.76
N VAL A 479 36.19 -16.79 -7.81
CA VAL A 479 37.32 -15.89 -8.04
C VAL A 479 38.57 -16.29 -7.27
N GLY A 480 39.72 -15.98 -7.88
CA GLY A 480 41.03 -16.31 -7.33
C GLY A 480 41.17 -17.81 -7.08
N ASP A 481 41.75 -18.15 -5.93
CA ASP A 481 41.94 -19.54 -5.50
C ASP A 481 40.67 -20.14 -4.84
N GLY A 482 39.53 -19.45 -4.94
CA GLY A 482 38.27 -19.89 -4.35
C GLY A 482 38.20 -19.71 -2.83
N THR A 483 38.90 -18.72 -2.29
CA THR A 483 38.99 -18.47 -0.84
C THR A 483 38.31 -17.16 -0.44
N PHE A 484 37.91 -17.03 0.83
CA PHE A 484 37.37 -15.76 1.36
C PHE A 484 38.33 -14.58 1.18
N LYS A 485 39.65 -14.82 1.22
CA LYS A 485 40.66 -13.79 1.00
C LYS A 485 40.54 -13.17 -0.38
N ASP A 486 40.41 -13.98 -1.41
CA ASP A 486 40.27 -13.51 -2.78
C ASP A 486 38.88 -12.95 -3.05
N LEU A 487 37.84 -13.55 -2.48
CA LEU A 487 36.47 -13.05 -2.54
C LEU A 487 36.35 -11.62 -1.99
N LEU A 488 36.82 -11.40 -0.75
CA LEU A 488 36.72 -10.09 -0.10
C LEU A 488 37.56 -9.03 -0.83
N LYS A 489 38.71 -9.42 -1.38
CA LYS A 489 39.52 -8.55 -2.24
C LYS A 489 38.79 -8.19 -3.53
N ALA A 490 38.23 -9.17 -4.24
CA ALA A 490 37.49 -8.96 -5.48
C ALA A 490 36.21 -8.13 -5.26
N ALA A 491 35.59 -8.25 -4.09
CA ALA A 491 34.41 -7.49 -3.68
C ALA A 491 34.71 -6.09 -3.12
N ASN A 492 35.97 -5.62 -3.20
CA ASN A 492 36.43 -4.33 -2.67
C ASN A 492 36.19 -4.14 -1.15
N TYR A 493 36.47 -5.20 -0.38
CA TYR A 493 36.44 -5.23 1.08
C TYR A 493 35.13 -4.64 1.66
N PRO A 494 33.99 -5.32 1.44
CA PRO A 494 32.74 -4.98 2.10
C PRO A 494 32.84 -5.27 3.61
N ASN A 495 31.86 -4.81 4.39
CA ASN A 495 31.66 -5.29 5.76
C ASN A 495 30.32 -6.05 5.93
N VAL A 496 29.57 -6.20 4.84
CA VAL A 496 28.39 -7.06 4.74
C VAL A 496 28.33 -7.68 3.33
N MET A 497 28.11 -8.98 3.21
CA MET A 497 28.04 -9.64 1.89
C MET A 497 26.94 -10.69 1.84
N SER A 498 26.04 -10.61 0.86
CA SER A 498 24.94 -11.56 0.65
C SER A 498 25.19 -12.52 -0.50
N PHE A 499 24.93 -13.80 -0.26
CA PHE A 499 25.10 -14.90 -1.21
C PHE A 499 23.74 -15.46 -1.59
N THR A 500 23.37 -15.30 -2.86
CA THR A 500 22.07 -15.81 -3.36
C THR A 500 22.16 -17.32 -3.57
N TRP A 501 21.07 -18.02 -3.26
CA TRP A 501 20.96 -19.46 -3.43
C TRP A 501 21.04 -19.86 -4.90
N LYS A 502 21.80 -20.92 -5.17
CA LYS A 502 21.68 -21.72 -6.39
C LYS A 502 21.21 -23.10 -5.97
N PHE A 503 19.98 -23.47 -6.34
CA PHE A 503 19.42 -24.77 -5.95
C PHE A 503 19.95 -25.90 -6.82
N PHE A 504 20.29 -27.00 -6.16
CA PHE A 504 20.69 -28.25 -6.78
C PHE A 504 19.62 -29.32 -6.52
N GLY A 505 19.19 -29.97 -7.60
CA GLY A 505 18.27 -31.09 -7.54
C GLY A 505 18.98 -32.39 -7.18
N ASN A 506 18.17 -33.45 -7.03
CA ASN A 506 18.67 -34.78 -6.70
C ASN A 506 19.43 -35.44 -7.87
N GLY A 507 19.36 -34.89 -9.09
CA GLY A 507 20.06 -35.40 -10.26
C GLY A 507 19.67 -36.81 -10.68
N GLY A 508 18.52 -37.31 -10.23
CA GLY A 508 18.14 -38.72 -10.38
C GLY A 508 18.91 -39.69 -9.46
N VAL A 509 19.74 -39.18 -8.54
CA VAL A 509 20.47 -39.99 -7.56
C VAL A 509 19.48 -40.55 -6.54
N ARG A 510 19.32 -41.87 -6.57
CA ARG A 510 18.41 -42.60 -5.70
C ARG A 510 19.08 -42.97 -4.37
N ASN A 511 20.21 -43.65 -4.48
CA ASN A 511 20.88 -44.26 -3.34
C ASN A 511 21.74 -43.24 -2.59
N TYR A 512 21.82 -43.39 -1.28
CA TYR A 512 22.79 -42.70 -0.43
C TYR A 512 24.19 -43.31 -0.63
N ASP A 513 25.12 -42.49 -1.09
CA ASP A 513 26.53 -42.82 -1.22
C ASP A 513 27.35 -41.96 -0.26
N PRO A 514 27.89 -42.52 0.84
CA PRO A 514 28.72 -41.79 1.80
C PRO A 514 30.17 -41.62 1.34
N ASP A 515 30.62 -42.34 0.31
CA ASP A 515 32.03 -42.38 -0.10
C ASP A 515 32.37 -41.27 -1.09
N ARG A 516 31.36 -40.54 -1.57
CA ARG A 516 31.49 -39.41 -2.49
C ARG A 516 30.94 -38.13 -1.83
N PRO A 517 31.64 -36.98 -1.92
CA PRO A 517 31.11 -35.71 -1.41
C PRO A 517 29.79 -35.28 -2.10
N VAL A 518 28.90 -34.62 -1.36
CA VAL A 518 27.68 -33.98 -1.88
C VAL A 518 28.01 -33.09 -3.08
N ILE A 519 29.07 -32.29 -2.99
CA ILE A 519 29.45 -31.35 -4.06
C ILE A 519 29.92 -32.04 -5.35
N GLU A 520 30.30 -33.32 -5.28
CA GLU A 520 30.65 -34.17 -6.43
C GLU A 520 29.40 -34.89 -7.00
N GLN A 521 28.48 -35.30 -6.12
CA GLN A 521 27.33 -36.12 -6.50
C GLN A 521 26.23 -35.32 -7.21
N PHE A 522 25.99 -34.08 -6.78
CA PHE A 522 24.82 -33.29 -7.21
C PHE A 522 25.26 -32.08 -8.05
N ILE A 523 25.33 -32.24 -9.37
CA ILE A 523 25.71 -31.16 -10.29
C ILE A 523 24.53 -30.58 -11.10
N ARG A 524 23.36 -31.25 -11.07
CA ARG A 524 22.15 -30.79 -11.75
C ARG A 524 21.49 -29.70 -10.91
N CYS A 525 21.17 -28.57 -11.54
CA CYS A 525 20.80 -27.36 -10.81
C CYS A 525 19.75 -26.51 -11.52
N ALA A 526 19.32 -25.46 -10.84
CA ALA A 526 18.50 -24.40 -11.41
C ALA A 526 19.36 -23.47 -12.32
N PRO A 527 18.76 -22.88 -13.37
CA PRO A 527 19.40 -21.78 -14.09
C PRO A 527 19.68 -20.60 -13.16
N GLU A 528 20.65 -19.75 -13.50
CA GLU A 528 20.91 -18.54 -12.69
C GLU A 528 19.76 -17.52 -12.80
N TYR A 529 19.13 -17.44 -13.99
CA TYR A 529 17.95 -16.62 -14.19
C TYR A 529 16.65 -17.41 -13.92
N ILE A 530 16.17 -17.34 -12.68
CA ILE A 530 14.93 -17.98 -12.20
C ILE A 530 14.03 -17.03 -11.40
N PRO A 531 13.44 -16.00 -12.05
CA PRO A 531 12.60 -15.03 -11.36
C PRO A 531 11.31 -15.63 -10.76
N LYS A 532 10.87 -16.80 -11.25
CA LYS A 532 9.81 -17.64 -10.69
C LYS A 532 10.28 -19.11 -10.69
N PRO A 533 9.90 -19.93 -9.69
CA PRO A 533 9.25 -19.52 -8.45
C PRO A 533 10.24 -18.74 -7.55
N ARG A 534 9.74 -17.71 -6.85
CA ARG A 534 10.56 -16.72 -6.13
C ARG A 534 11.44 -17.29 -5.02
N LEU A 535 11.14 -18.50 -4.54
CA LEU A 535 11.96 -19.23 -3.57
C LEU A 535 13.39 -19.42 -4.07
N GLY A 536 13.58 -19.57 -5.39
CA GLY A 536 14.87 -19.82 -6.04
C GLY A 536 15.94 -18.75 -5.81
N TRP A 537 15.54 -17.54 -5.38
CA TRP A 537 16.44 -16.41 -5.15
C TRP A 537 16.55 -16.01 -3.68
N GLY A 538 16.28 -16.89 -2.71
CA GLY A 538 16.66 -16.62 -1.31
C GLY A 538 18.17 -16.36 -1.13
N PHE A 539 18.61 -15.69 -0.08
CA PHE A 539 20.02 -15.49 0.23
C PHE A 539 20.36 -15.68 1.71
N LYS A 540 21.65 -15.88 2.01
CA LYS A 540 22.24 -15.74 3.34
C LYS A 540 23.27 -14.61 3.31
N THR A 541 23.55 -13.99 4.46
CA THR A 541 24.45 -12.83 4.55
C THR A 541 25.54 -13.07 5.61
N MET A 542 26.80 -12.81 5.25
CA MET A 542 27.89 -12.68 6.20
C MET A 542 28.07 -11.23 6.64
N ILE A 543 28.44 -11.02 7.90
CA ILE A 543 28.65 -9.70 8.50
C ILE A 543 30.01 -9.60 9.16
N HIS A 544 30.67 -8.47 9.01
CA HIS A 544 31.90 -8.16 9.70
C HIS A 544 31.61 -7.45 11.04
N SER A 545 32.50 -7.59 12.03
CA SER A 545 32.39 -6.99 13.37
C SER A 545 32.31 -5.45 13.34
N SER A 546 32.83 -4.82 12.28
CA SER A 546 32.72 -3.37 12.07
C SER A 546 31.35 -2.91 11.57
N ALA A 547 30.49 -3.83 11.10
CA ALA A 547 29.15 -3.49 10.65
C ALA A 547 28.25 -3.14 11.85
N PRO A 548 27.48 -2.05 11.80
CA PRO A 548 26.72 -1.53 12.94
C PRO A 548 25.43 -2.32 13.26
N TYR A 549 25.36 -3.61 12.96
CA TYR A 549 24.20 -4.45 13.25
C TYR A 549 24.24 -4.98 14.69
N THR A 550 23.08 -5.02 15.34
CA THR A 550 22.94 -5.44 16.74
C THR A 550 22.31 -6.83 16.89
N LYS A 551 21.84 -7.43 15.79
CA LYS A 551 21.21 -8.74 15.80
C LYS A 551 21.63 -9.59 14.59
N ILE A 552 22.05 -10.82 14.84
CA ILE A 552 22.22 -11.87 13.82
C ILE A 552 20.84 -12.48 13.51
N GLY A 553 20.53 -12.67 12.23
CA GLY A 553 19.29 -13.29 11.76
C GLY A 553 19.56 -14.49 10.85
N VAL A 554 18.54 -15.32 10.64
CA VAL A 554 18.64 -16.60 9.89
C VAL A 554 19.14 -16.40 8.45
N HIS A 555 18.71 -15.32 7.79
CA HIS A 555 19.09 -15.00 6.41
C HIS A 555 19.99 -13.78 6.29
N ARG A 556 19.90 -12.85 7.25
CA ARG A 556 20.56 -11.55 7.19
C ARG A 556 20.64 -10.90 8.56
N PRO A 557 21.57 -9.95 8.77
CA PRO A 557 21.58 -9.16 9.99
C PRO A 557 20.36 -8.24 10.10
N LEU A 558 20.02 -7.91 11.34
CA LEU A 558 18.89 -7.08 11.73
C LEU A 558 19.35 -5.98 12.70
N ASN A 559 18.60 -4.89 12.74
CA ASN A 559 18.74 -3.78 13.67
C ASN A 559 20.11 -3.06 13.61
N ILE A 560 20.23 -2.05 12.75
CA ILE A 560 21.37 -1.12 12.80
C ILE A 560 21.30 -0.32 14.11
N ARG A 561 22.43 -0.18 14.81
CA ARG A 561 22.52 0.41 16.16
C ARG A 561 21.95 1.83 16.25
N SER A 562 22.21 2.66 15.25
CA SER A 562 21.58 3.98 15.11
C SER A 562 21.54 4.42 13.64
N GLU A 563 20.62 5.33 13.31
CA GLU A 563 20.47 5.90 11.97
C GLU A 563 21.75 6.61 11.49
N SER A 564 22.49 7.24 12.39
CA SER A 564 23.77 7.88 12.11
C SER A 564 24.91 6.92 11.72
N GLU A 565 24.72 5.60 11.88
CA GLU A 565 25.72 4.58 11.52
C GLU A 565 25.42 3.88 10.19
N VAL A 566 24.32 4.21 9.51
CA VAL A 566 23.92 3.58 8.22
C VAL A 566 25.02 3.69 7.16
N ASP A 567 25.69 4.85 7.08
CA ASP A 567 26.80 5.08 6.13
C ASP A 567 28.04 4.21 6.40
N LYS A 568 28.13 3.56 7.57
CA LYS A 568 29.20 2.60 7.86
C LYS A 568 28.93 1.24 7.20
N VAL A 569 27.74 0.99 6.65
CA VAL A 569 27.41 -0.28 6.01
C VAL A 569 27.90 -0.31 4.57
N ARG A 570 28.81 -1.24 4.28
CA ARG A 570 29.36 -1.56 2.96
C ARG A 570 28.84 -2.92 2.53
N TRP A 571 27.58 -2.95 2.08
CA TRP A 571 26.88 -4.18 1.72
C TRP A 571 26.97 -4.48 0.21
N VAL A 572 27.47 -5.66 -0.15
CA VAL A 572 27.49 -6.16 -1.53
C VAL A 572 26.80 -7.52 -1.73
N ASN A 573 26.41 -7.84 -2.96
CA ASN A 573 25.87 -9.15 -3.35
C ASN A 573 26.98 -10.13 -3.80
N GLY A 574 26.59 -11.33 -4.25
CA GLY A 574 27.49 -12.36 -4.76
C GLY A 574 28.26 -11.99 -6.03
N SER A 575 27.94 -10.88 -6.70
CA SER A 575 28.75 -10.31 -7.81
C SER A 575 29.66 -9.16 -7.34
N GLY A 576 29.77 -8.89 -6.03
CA GLY A 576 30.57 -7.80 -5.47
C GLY A 576 29.96 -6.41 -5.67
N ARG A 577 28.68 -6.36 -6.05
CA ARG A 577 27.96 -5.12 -6.36
C ARG A 577 27.22 -4.59 -5.16
N ALA A 578 27.15 -3.27 -5.04
CA ALA A 578 26.41 -2.63 -3.96
C ALA A 578 25.00 -3.19 -3.87
N MET A 579 24.61 -3.65 -2.68
CA MET A 579 23.24 -4.08 -2.46
C MET A 579 22.31 -2.86 -2.49
N PRO A 580 21.07 -3.01 -2.98
CA PRO A 580 20.03 -2.03 -2.75
C PRO A 580 19.99 -1.62 -1.28
N GLU A 581 20.16 -0.34 -0.95
CA GLU A 581 19.94 0.23 0.39
C GLU A 581 18.65 -0.25 1.11
N MET A 582 17.65 -0.87 0.43
CA MET A 582 16.48 -1.48 1.09
C MET A 582 16.84 -2.63 1.92
N LEU A 583 17.92 -3.28 1.56
CA LEU A 583 18.40 -4.34 2.36
C LEU A 583 19.02 -3.76 3.64
N LEU A 584 19.35 -2.47 3.76
CA LEU A 584 19.80 -1.93 5.06
C LEU A 584 18.71 -2.00 6.14
N THR A 585 17.47 -2.28 5.74
CA THR A 585 16.38 -1.65 6.40
C THR A 585 15.03 -2.43 6.33
N ASN A 586 14.73 -3.06 5.20
CA ASN A 586 13.63 -3.97 5.03
C ASN A 586 13.98 -5.33 5.69
N ASN A 587 13.04 -6.27 5.85
CA ASN A 587 13.36 -7.61 6.40
C ASN A 587 13.29 -8.70 5.31
N THR A 588 13.44 -8.34 4.03
CA THR A 588 13.41 -9.35 2.94
C THR A 588 14.67 -10.23 3.00
N TRP A 589 14.49 -11.49 2.59
CA TRP A 589 15.53 -12.52 2.57
C TRP A 589 15.81 -13.05 1.16
N ARG A 590 15.27 -12.37 0.13
CA ARG A 590 15.36 -12.81 -1.27
C ARG A 590 15.96 -11.74 -2.15
N SER A 591 16.77 -12.18 -3.09
CA SER A 591 17.23 -11.41 -4.22
C SER A 591 16.08 -11.15 -5.20
N THR A 592 16.25 -10.08 -5.96
CA THR A 592 15.34 -9.64 -7.01
C THR A 592 16.13 -9.41 -8.29
N LYS A 593 15.44 -9.05 -9.37
CA LYS A 593 16.08 -8.57 -10.60
C LYS A 593 17.09 -7.42 -10.37
N ARG A 594 17.03 -6.66 -9.26
CA ARG A 594 18.01 -5.59 -8.97
C ARG A 594 19.14 -5.98 -8.01
N SER A 595 19.08 -7.14 -7.37
CA SER A 595 20.03 -7.52 -6.31
C SER A 595 20.67 -8.88 -6.49
N VAL A 596 20.16 -9.71 -7.40
CA VAL A 596 20.78 -10.99 -7.74
C VAL A 596 22.21 -10.76 -8.24
N GLY A 597 23.11 -11.66 -7.87
CA GLY A 597 24.49 -11.63 -8.31
C GLY A 597 25.18 -12.94 -7.98
N TYR A 598 25.81 -13.53 -9.00
CA TYR A 598 26.49 -14.83 -8.93
C TYR A 598 27.93 -14.80 -9.47
N GLN A 599 28.47 -13.64 -9.88
CA GLN A 599 29.78 -13.58 -10.55
C GLN A 599 30.96 -13.95 -9.65
N LEU A 600 30.96 -13.52 -8.39
CA LEU A 600 32.06 -13.80 -7.46
C LEU A 600 31.77 -15.01 -6.58
N ALA A 601 30.52 -15.20 -6.15
CA ALA A 601 30.11 -16.32 -5.34
C ALA A 601 28.61 -16.64 -5.44
N THR A 602 28.29 -17.93 -5.33
CA THR A 602 26.93 -18.49 -5.15
C THR A 602 26.84 -19.22 -3.81
N LEU A 603 25.63 -19.30 -3.24
CA LEU A 603 25.36 -20.22 -2.14
C LEU A 603 24.66 -21.46 -2.69
N ASN A 604 25.42 -22.52 -2.92
CA ASN A 604 24.88 -23.76 -3.48
C ASN A 604 24.05 -24.49 -2.41
N HIS A 605 22.78 -24.77 -2.71
CA HIS A 605 21.85 -25.36 -1.75
C HIS A 605 21.42 -26.77 -2.19
N TYR A 606 21.90 -27.77 -1.47
CA TYR A 606 21.70 -29.20 -1.69
C TYR A 606 20.55 -29.75 -0.84
N VAL A 607 19.40 -29.11 -0.95
CA VAL A 607 18.28 -29.30 -0.01
C VAL A 607 17.66 -30.71 -0.06
N LEU A 608 17.78 -31.43 -1.18
CA LEU A 608 17.19 -32.76 -1.35
C LEU A 608 18.21 -33.90 -1.16
N ARG A 609 19.44 -33.73 -1.63
CA ARG A 609 20.47 -34.79 -1.72
C ARG A 609 19.90 -36.02 -2.46
N SER A 610 20.31 -37.24 -2.08
CA SER A 610 19.76 -38.47 -2.65
C SER A 610 18.33 -38.72 -2.19
N ALA A 611 17.54 -39.45 -2.98
CA ALA A 611 16.17 -39.81 -2.60
C ALA A 611 16.10 -40.53 -1.24
N GLU A 612 17.05 -41.43 -0.95
CA GLU A 612 17.14 -42.09 0.35
C GLU A 612 17.44 -41.11 1.50
N SER A 613 18.37 -40.17 1.30
CA SER A 613 18.70 -39.16 2.31
C SER A 613 17.54 -38.20 2.57
N PHE A 614 16.73 -37.92 1.55
CA PHE A 614 15.52 -37.12 1.69
C PHE A 614 14.48 -37.77 2.62
N LEU A 615 14.36 -39.10 2.63
CA LEU A 615 13.47 -39.79 3.57
C LEU A 615 13.86 -39.50 5.02
N VAL A 616 15.16 -39.56 5.33
CA VAL A 616 15.69 -39.25 6.67
C VAL A 616 15.47 -37.77 7.02
N LYS A 617 15.62 -36.88 6.04
CA LYS A 617 15.31 -35.45 6.22
C LYS A 617 13.84 -35.22 6.57
N ARG A 618 12.91 -35.88 5.87
CA ARG A 618 11.46 -35.80 6.16
C ARG A 618 11.13 -36.31 7.56
N ASP A 619 11.65 -37.48 7.94
CA ASP A 619 11.42 -38.08 9.26
C ASP A 619 11.88 -37.18 10.42
N ARG A 620 12.99 -36.47 10.23
CA ARG A 620 13.54 -35.54 11.22
C ARG A 620 12.66 -34.30 11.45
N GLY A 621 11.98 -33.81 10.42
CA GLY A 621 11.24 -32.55 10.41
C GLY A 621 12.11 -31.27 10.34
N ARG A 622 11.46 -30.09 10.35
CA ARG A 622 12.11 -28.76 10.27
C ARG A 622 12.42 -28.16 11.65
N VAL A 623 13.50 -27.37 11.72
CA VAL A 623 13.91 -26.63 12.93
C VAL A 623 13.02 -25.40 13.22
N ASN A 624 12.37 -24.80 12.20
CA ASN A 624 11.56 -23.56 12.35
C ASN A 624 10.04 -23.73 12.21
N HIS A 625 9.58 -24.89 11.72
CA HIS A 625 8.18 -25.18 11.41
C HIS A 625 7.91 -26.65 11.70
N THR A 626 7.81 -26.99 12.98
CA THR A 626 7.63 -28.37 13.46
C THR A 626 6.31 -29.01 13.01
N ASP A 627 5.36 -28.20 12.53
CA ASP A 627 3.98 -28.61 12.24
C ASP A 627 3.70 -28.81 10.73
N GLN A 628 4.71 -28.66 9.85
CA GLN A 628 4.56 -28.81 8.39
C GLN A 628 5.27 -30.08 7.87
N ASP A 629 4.51 -30.99 7.24
CA ASP A 629 5.07 -32.20 6.60
C ASP A 629 5.97 -31.83 5.39
N GLN A 630 7.17 -32.43 5.32
CA GLN A 630 8.12 -32.27 4.21
C GLN A 630 7.92 -33.39 3.17
N GLY A 631 6.67 -33.54 2.72
CA GLY A 631 6.26 -34.57 1.78
C GLY A 631 6.57 -34.23 0.31
N MET A 632 5.73 -34.73 -0.59
CA MET A 632 5.92 -34.62 -2.05
C MET A 632 6.03 -33.17 -2.55
N ASP A 633 5.20 -32.26 -2.03
CA ASP A 633 5.24 -30.84 -2.41
C ASP A 633 6.63 -30.21 -2.16
N TYR A 634 7.25 -30.54 -1.03
CA TYR A 634 8.57 -30.03 -0.68
C TYR A 634 9.65 -30.50 -1.67
N TRP A 635 9.60 -31.79 -2.06
CA TRP A 635 10.50 -32.39 -3.04
C TRP A 635 10.32 -31.72 -4.41
N VAL A 636 9.09 -31.73 -4.90
CA VAL A 636 8.71 -31.29 -6.25
C VAL A 636 9.05 -29.81 -6.46
N ARG A 637 8.82 -28.93 -5.47
CA ARG A 637 9.18 -27.49 -5.56
C ARG A 637 10.67 -27.16 -5.44
N ARG A 638 11.53 -28.13 -5.12
CA ARG A 638 12.97 -27.90 -4.85
C ARG A 638 13.90 -28.78 -5.68
N ASN A 639 13.35 -29.66 -6.52
CA ASN A 639 14.12 -30.58 -7.32
C ASN A 639 14.51 -30.00 -8.69
N TYR A 640 15.46 -29.05 -8.69
CA TYR A 640 15.93 -28.39 -9.91
C TYR A 640 17.02 -29.20 -10.61
N ASN A 641 16.68 -29.81 -11.73
CA ASN A 641 17.57 -30.65 -12.53
C ASN A 641 17.76 -30.13 -13.95
N THR A 642 17.46 -28.86 -14.21
CA THR A 642 17.35 -28.30 -15.56
C THR A 642 18.72 -28.09 -16.19
N GLU A 643 19.60 -27.38 -15.51
CA GLU A 643 20.93 -26.99 -15.97
C GLU A 643 22.00 -27.77 -15.19
N GLU A 644 23.28 -27.53 -15.48
CA GLU A 644 24.39 -28.25 -14.83
C GLU A 644 25.49 -27.29 -14.39
N ASP A 645 25.93 -27.39 -13.14
CA ASP A 645 27.00 -26.57 -12.56
C ASP A 645 27.99 -27.45 -11.82
N ASP A 646 29.17 -27.63 -12.41
CA ASP A 646 30.26 -28.40 -11.82
C ASP A 646 31.41 -27.51 -11.31
N ARG A 647 31.19 -26.19 -11.13
CA ARG A 647 32.22 -25.24 -10.66
C ARG A 647 32.83 -25.61 -9.29
N MET A 648 32.10 -26.34 -8.45
CA MET A 648 32.62 -26.81 -7.15
C MET A 648 33.51 -28.06 -7.26
N VAL A 649 33.45 -28.79 -8.37
CA VAL A 649 34.26 -30.02 -8.58
C VAL A 649 35.75 -29.68 -8.57
N ASP A 650 36.12 -28.49 -9.06
CA ASP A 650 37.50 -27.98 -9.01
C ASP A 650 38.02 -27.78 -7.58
N ARG A 651 37.15 -27.80 -6.56
CA ARG A 651 37.50 -27.69 -5.14
C ARG A 651 37.66 -29.04 -4.44
N LEU A 652 37.36 -30.16 -5.11
CA LEU A 652 37.54 -31.49 -4.52
C LEU A 652 38.95 -31.75 -3.97
N PRO A 653 40.05 -31.34 -4.64
CA PRO A 653 41.39 -31.56 -4.09
C PRO A 653 41.61 -30.88 -2.72
N MET A 654 41.12 -29.65 -2.53
CA MET A 654 41.26 -28.96 -1.24
C MET A 654 40.31 -29.51 -0.18
N LEU A 655 39.10 -29.92 -0.57
CA LEU A 655 38.16 -30.61 0.29
C LEU A 655 38.77 -31.92 0.81
N HIS A 656 39.25 -32.80 -0.08
CA HIS A 656 39.82 -34.09 0.30
C HIS A 656 41.04 -33.92 1.20
N ALA A 657 41.91 -32.93 0.93
CA ALA A 657 43.06 -32.66 1.80
C ALA A 657 42.65 -32.32 3.25
N GLU A 658 41.56 -31.56 3.45
CA GLU A 658 41.06 -31.24 4.79
C GLU A 658 40.25 -32.40 5.39
N LEU A 659 39.46 -33.10 4.57
CA LEU A 659 38.67 -34.25 5.00
C LEU A 659 39.57 -35.40 5.48
N ASP A 660 40.63 -35.71 4.72
CA ASP A 660 41.65 -36.71 5.10
C ASP A 660 42.32 -36.34 6.42
N ARG A 661 42.57 -35.05 6.65
CA ARG A 661 43.13 -34.54 7.92
C ARG A 661 42.16 -34.77 9.08
N LEU A 662 40.87 -34.52 8.90
CA LEU A 662 39.86 -34.79 9.93
C LEU A 662 39.75 -36.29 10.20
N LEU A 663 39.68 -37.11 9.16
CA LEU A 663 39.53 -38.56 9.25
C LEU A 663 40.81 -39.28 9.74
N ALA A 664 41.95 -38.60 9.80
CA ALA A 664 43.15 -39.11 10.44
C ALA A 664 42.99 -39.27 11.96
N ASP A 665 42.03 -38.58 12.60
CA ASP A 665 41.65 -38.84 13.99
C ASP A 665 40.80 -40.12 14.07
N GLU A 666 41.35 -41.18 14.67
CA GLU A 666 40.69 -42.49 14.75
C GLU A 666 39.32 -42.43 15.44
N THR A 667 39.17 -41.55 16.44
CA THR A 667 37.90 -41.39 17.15
C THR A 667 36.85 -40.73 16.26
N LEU A 668 37.21 -39.64 15.60
CA LEU A 668 36.33 -38.93 14.69
C LEU A 668 35.94 -39.80 13.48
N SER A 669 36.90 -40.52 12.91
CA SER A 669 36.68 -41.47 11.81
C SER A 669 35.69 -42.58 12.20
N ARG A 670 35.88 -43.17 13.39
CA ARG A 670 34.93 -44.17 13.94
C ARG A 670 33.55 -43.58 14.16
N LEU A 671 33.44 -42.40 14.79
CA LEU A 671 32.15 -41.75 15.05
C LEU A 671 31.41 -41.40 13.76
N HIS A 672 32.13 -40.98 12.73
CA HIS A 672 31.59 -40.72 11.41
C HIS A 672 31.10 -42.01 10.74
N ALA A 673 31.89 -43.09 10.77
CA ALA A 673 31.48 -44.39 10.25
C ALA A 673 30.23 -44.93 10.95
N GLU A 674 30.11 -44.73 12.26
CA GLU A 674 28.91 -45.04 13.04
C GLU A 674 27.70 -44.17 12.65
N ALA A 675 27.89 -42.87 12.40
CA ALA A 675 26.83 -42.00 11.88
C ALA A 675 26.34 -42.45 10.50
N VAL A 676 27.26 -42.81 9.60
CA VAL A 676 26.95 -43.37 8.27
C VAL A 676 26.17 -44.68 8.41
N ALA A 677 26.59 -45.57 9.32
CA ALA A 677 25.88 -46.82 9.59
C ALA A 677 24.47 -46.59 10.14
N TRP A 678 24.33 -45.64 11.07
CA TRP A 678 23.03 -45.21 11.61
C TRP A 678 22.12 -44.68 10.50
N HIS A 679 22.64 -43.83 9.61
CA HIS A 679 21.87 -43.25 8.51
C HIS A 679 21.40 -44.32 7.53
N ARG A 680 22.26 -45.28 7.16
CA ARG A 680 21.88 -46.46 6.36
C ARG A 680 20.80 -47.29 7.04
N GLN A 681 20.91 -47.53 8.34
CA GLN A 681 19.90 -48.26 9.09
C GLN A 681 18.57 -47.50 9.16
N LYS A 682 18.60 -46.18 9.33
CA LYS A 682 17.41 -45.33 9.33
C LYS A 682 16.74 -45.34 7.95
N ILE A 683 17.51 -45.24 6.87
CA ILE A 683 17.00 -45.43 5.49
C ILE A 683 16.31 -46.79 5.36
N ALA A 684 16.96 -47.89 5.76
CA ALA A 684 16.38 -49.22 5.69
C ALA A 684 15.09 -49.36 6.51
N THR A 685 15.04 -48.71 7.67
CA THR A 685 13.84 -48.68 8.54
C THR A 685 12.70 -47.92 7.86
N LEU A 686 12.98 -46.75 7.28
CA LEU A 686 11.99 -45.95 6.58
C LEU A 686 11.52 -46.65 5.29
N ARG A 687 12.40 -47.27 4.52
CA ARG A 687 12.05 -48.06 3.33
C ARG A 687 11.22 -49.31 3.66
N ALA A 688 11.26 -49.81 4.90
CA ALA A 688 10.37 -50.89 5.34
C ALA A 688 8.96 -50.39 5.70
N ASP A 689 8.78 -49.09 5.97
CA ASP A 689 7.47 -48.49 6.21
C ASP A 689 6.73 -48.28 4.87
N PRO A 690 5.49 -48.78 4.72
CA PRO A 690 4.75 -48.68 3.46
C PRO A 690 4.53 -47.24 2.96
N GLY A 691 4.39 -46.26 3.85
CA GLY A 691 4.18 -44.85 3.49
C GLY A 691 5.44 -44.19 2.95
N TYR A 692 6.59 -44.47 3.58
CA TYR A 692 7.89 -44.00 3.10
C TYR A 692 8.36 -44.76 1.85
N GLU A 693 8.04 -46.04 1.72
CA GLU A 693 8.28 -46.82 0.50
C GLU A 693 7.48 -46.24 -0.68
N ALA A 694 6.19 -45.92 -0.46
CA ALA A 694 5.36 -45.25 -1.45
C ALA A 694 5.92 -43.87 -1.83
N LEU A 695 6.35 -43.06 -0.85
CA LEU A 695 7.00 -41.78 -1.13
C LEU A 695 8.27 -41.97 -1.97
N PHE A 696 9.15 -42.90 -1.60
CA PHE A 696 10.38 -43.16 -2.34
C PHE A 696 10.08 -43.58 -3.78
N HIS A 697 9.13 -44.49 -3.98
CA HIS A 697 8.70 -44.89 -5.32
C HIS A 697 8.19 -43.67 -6.10
N SER A 698 7.34 -42.84 -5.50
CA SER A 698 6.86 -41.63 -6.18
C SER A 698 8.02 -40.70 -6.57
N ILE A 699 8.94 -40.35 -5.67
CA ILE A 699 10.02 -39.40 -5.99
C ILE A 699 11.12 -39.97 -6.93
N THR A 700 11.15 -41.28 -7.19
CA THR A 700 12.19 -41.93 -8.01
C THR A 700 11.68 -42.54 -9.32
N GLU A 701 10.44 -43.03 -9.36
CA GLU A 701 9.87 -43.75 -10.51
C GLU A 701 8.81 -42.94 -11.26
N VAL A 702 8.16 -41.98 -10.60
CA VAL A 702 7.17 -41.12 -11.26
C VAL A 702 7.88 -39.89 -11.83
N PRO A 703 7.80 -39.66 -13.16
CA PRO A 703 8.39 -38.47 -13.75
C PRO A 703 7.55 -37.24 -13.37
N TYR A 704 8.13 -36.38 -12.54
CA TYR A 704 7.59 -35.06 -12.26
C TYR A 704 8.26 -34.02 -13.16
N PRO A 705 7.52 -32.96 -13.57
CA PRO A 705 8.15 -31.79 -14.18
C PRO A 705 9.24 -31.24 -13.25
N ASP A 706 10.31 -30.72 -13.85
CA ASP A 706 11.33 -29.99 -13.09
C ASP A 706 10.68 -28.87 -12.28
N ALA A 707 11.24 -28.57 -11.11
CA ALA A 707 10.79 -27.49 -10.25
C ALA A 707 10.67 -26.13 -10.98
N LEU A 708 11.42 -25.94 -12.07
CA LEU A 708 11.32 -24.80 -12.96
C LEU A 708 9.98 -24.68 -13.70
N TYR A 709 9.33 -25.79 -14.02
CA TYR A 709 8.13 -25.87 -14.88
C TYR A 709 6.84 -26.12 -14.11
N LEU A 710 6.92 -26.18 -12.79
CA LEU A 710 5.75 -26.24 -11.95
C LEU A 710 5.21 -24.82 -11.80
N SER A 711 4.15 -24.51 -12.54
CA SER A 711 3.23 -23.48 -12.07
C SER A 711 2.53 -24.02 -10.82
N PRO A 712 2.19 -23.17 -9.85
CA PRO A 712 1.18 -23.55 -8.87
C PRO A 712 -0.07 -24.09 -9.58
N THR A 713 -0.72 -25.05 -8.92
CA THR A 713 -2.12 -25.43 -9.16
C THR A 713 -2.91 -24.91 -7.97
N ASP A 714 -3.87 -24.05 -8.24
CA ASP A 714 -4.76 -23.26 -7.38
C ASP A 714 -5.50 -23.94 -6.20
N GLU A 715 -5.15 -25.15 -5.76
CA GLU A 715 -5.81 -25.81 -4.63
C GLU A 715 -4.79 -26.27 -3.57
N GLU A 716 -4.95 -25.71 -2.36
CA GLU A 716 -4.23 -25.93 -1.08
C GLU A 716 -3.01 -25.03 -0.76
N ASN A 717 -3.35 -23.82 -0.28
CA ASN A 717 -2.56 -22.88 0.55
C ASN A 717 -1.15 -22.47 0.09
N GLU A 718 -1.09 -21.40 -0.71
CA GLU A 718 -0.30 -20.16 -0.53
C GLU A 718 0.11 -19.58 -1.91
N THR A 719 -0.52 -18.46 -2.27
CA THR A 719 0.02 -17.32 -3.06
C THR A 719 0.70 -17.58 -4.40
N GLU A 720 0.26 -16.79 -5.39
CA GLU A 720 0.79 -16.59 -6.75
C GLU A 720 0.22 -17.56 -7.77
N GLU A 721 -0.63 -17.07 -8.68
CA GLU A 721 -0.77 -17.61 -10.04
C GLU A 721 -0.80 -16.43 -11.04
N ASP A 722 0.24 -16.34 -11.88
CA ASP A 722 0.07 -15.99 -13.29
C ASP A 722 0.47 -17.26 -14.04
N ASP A 723 -0.38 -17.78 -14.93
CA ASP A 723 0.06 -18.06 -16.29
C ASP A 723 -1.14 -18.11 -17.26
N VAL A 724 -1.11 -17.33 -18.35
CA VAL A 724 -1.92 -17.64 -19.54
C VAL A 724 -1.07 -17.38 -20.79
N GLY A 725 -0.84 -18.48 -21.52
CA GLY A 725 -0.04 -18.54 -22.74
C GLY A 725 -0.58 -17.74 -23.93
N ILE A 726 0.37 -17.32 -24.76
CA ILE A 726 0.23 -16.40 -25.89
C ILE A 726 -0.10 -17.14 -27.20
N ALA A 727 -1.09 -16.63 -27.95
CA ALA A 727 -1.16 -16.74 -29.42
C ALA A 727 -1.87 -15.51 -30.04
N ILE A 728 -1.34 -14.95 -31.14
CA ILE A 728 -1.67 -13.62 -31.73
C ILE A 728 -2.45 -13.76 -33.07
N PRO A 729 -3.53 -12.97 -33.31
CA PRO A 729 -3.91 -12.53 -34.66
C PRO A 729 -4.22 -11.01 -34.82
N SER A 730 -4.19 -10.49 -36.06
CA SER A 730 -3.92 -9.08 -36.44
C SER A 730 -5.13 -8.09 -36.54
N PRO A 731 -4.89 -6.76 -36.60
CA PRO A 731 -5.88 -5.71 -36.27
C PRO A 731 -6.39 -4.86 -37.46
N GLU A 732 -7.39 -5.32 -38.23
CA GLU A 732 -7.99 -4.50 -39.31
C GLU A 732 -9.53 -4.31 -39.24
N ALA A 733 -10.24 -4.77 -38.21
CA ALA A 733 -11.68 -4.99 -38.34
C ALA A 733 -12.70 -3.91 -37.88
N ASN A 734 -12.37 -2.76 -37.26
CA ASN A 734 -13.43 -1.90 -36.64
C ASN A 734 -13.25 -0.36 -36.70
N ARG A 735 -13.81 0.35 -37.71
CA ARG A 735 -14.07 1.82 -37.67
C ARG A 735 -15.34 2.25 -38.45
N MET A 736 -16.14 3.17 -37.87
CA MET A 736 -17.31 3.88 -38.46
C MET A 736 -16.90 5.19 -39.18
N SER A 737 -17.75 5.72 -40.08
CA SER A 737 -17.39 6.80 -41.02
C SER A 737 -17.76 8.22 -40.56
N GLU A 738 -17.10 9.21 -41.17
CA GLU A 738 -17.16 10.62 -40.79
C GLU A 738 -18.50 11.32 -41.09
N GLU A 739 -19.33 10.77 -41.99
CA GLU A 739 -20.65 11.34 -42.32
C GLU A 739 -21.65 11.21 -41.17
N GLU A 740 -21.55 10.14 -40.36
CA GLU A 740 -22.46 9.91 -39.24
C GLU A 740 -22.20 10.87 -38.07
N GLU A 741 -20.98 11.41 -37.97
CA GLU A 741 -20.55 12.27 -36.87
C GLU A 741 -20.98 13.74 -37.08
N GLU A 742 -21.00 14.23 -38.32
CA GLU A 742 -21.33 15.63 -38.62
C GLU A 742 -22.84 15.93 -38.49
N ALA A 743 -23.72 14.96 -38.73
CA ALA A 743 -25.16 15.12 -38.60
C ALA A 743 -25.61 15.46 -37.17
N ARG A 744 -24.87 14.99 -36.14
CA ARG A 744 -25.29 15.10 -34.74
C ARG A 744 -24.97 16.45 -34.11
N VAL A 745 -24.03 17.21 -34.68
CA VAL A 745 -23.54 18.48 -34.13
C VAL A 745 -24.43 19.65 -34.50
N ALA A 746 -25.02 19.60 -35.70
CA ALA A 746 -25.91 20.65 -36.19
C ALA A 746 -27.20 20.78 -35.34
N GLU A 747 -27.64 19.68 -34.72
CA GLU A 747 -28.89 19.61 -33.96
C GLU A 747 -28.85 20.39 -32.63
N LEU A 748 -27.68 20.45 -31.97
CA LEU A 748 -27.54 21.00 -30.61
C LEU A 748 -27.38 22.53 -30.56
N VAL A 749 -26.84 23.13 -31.62
CA VAL A 749 -26.62 24.58 -31.70
C VAL A 749 -27.94 25.34 -31.89
N ALA A 750 -28.91 24.73 -32.59
CA ALA A 750 -30.23 25.31 -32.82
C ALA A 750 -31.03 25.55 -31.53
N MET A 751 -30.77 24.77 -30.46
CA MET A 751 -31.56 24.83 -29.22
C MET A 751 -31.21 26.02 -28.32
N ARG A 752 -29.96 26.50 -28.33
CA ARG A 752 -29.51 27.62 -27.50
C ARG A 752 -29.99 28.96 -28.03
N ASP A 753 -29.96 29.12 -29.34
CA ASP A 753 -30.30 30.37 -30.01
C ASP A 753 -31.83 30.61 -30.01
N HIS A 754 -32.61 29.63 -29.54
CA HIS A 754 -34.04 29.74 -29.27
C HIS A 754 -34.38 30.14 -27.81
N GLY A 755 -33.39 30.61 -27.03
CA GLY A 755 -33.65 31.32 -25.77
C GLY A 755 -34.10 30.42 -24.60
N ILE A 756 -33.72 29.15 -24.60
CA ILE A 756 -34.10 28.16 -23.59
C ILE A 756 -33.41 28.43 -22.21
N LEU A 757 -32.55 29.45 -22.06
CA LEU A 757 -31.73 29.72 -20.84
C LEU A 757 -31.67 31.23 -20.45
N PRO A 758 -31.74 31.64 -19.14
CA PRO A 758 -31.90 33.06 -18.70
C PRO A 758 -30.64 33.76 -18.10
N PRO A 759 -30.65 35.11 -17.83
CA PRO A 759 -29.52 35.88 -17.25
C PRO A 759 -29.78 36.58 -15.88
N GLU A 760 -28.73 37.10 -15.20
CA GLU A 760 -28.69 37.48 -13.76
C GLU A 760 -28.58 38.99 -13.41
N PRO A 761 -28.93 39.41 -12.15
CA PRO A 761 -28.73 40.77 -11.61
C PRO A 761 -27.84 40.90 -10.33
N GLU A 762 -27.50 42.15 -9.95
CA GLU A 762 -26.41 42.58 -9.03
C GLU A 762 -26.76 42.94 -7.54
N PRO A 763 -25.75 43.09 -6.64
CA PRO A 763 -25.92 43.08 -5.17
C PRO A 763 -25.49 44.36 -4.39
N ALA A 764 -25.80 44.41 -3.07
CA ALA A 764 -25.48 45.49 -2.12
C ALA A 764 -24.63 45.04 -0.88
N ALA A 765 -24.04 46.02 -0.17
CA ALA A 765 -22.80 45.93 0.64
C ALA A 765 -22.92 45.61 2.16
N PRO A 766 -21.80 45.26 2.87
CA PRO A 766 -21.83 44.59 4.19
C PRO A 766 -21.20 45.36 5.39
N VAL A 767 -21.51 44.92 6.63
CA VAL A 767 -20.97 45.42 7.93
C VAL A 767 -20.21 44.29 8.69
N ALA A 768 -19.20 44.65 9.51
CA ALA A 768 -18.23 43.75 10.14
C ALA A 768 -18.55 43.31 11.60
N ALA A 769 -18.04 42.13 12.02
CA ALA A 769 -18.24 41.55 13.36
C ALA A 769 -16.98 40.88 13.97
N LYS A 770 -16.95 40.81 15.31
CA LYS A 770 -15.89 40.39 16.27
C LYS A 770 -15.91 38.86 16.59
N ALA A 771 -14.81 38.33 17.16
CA ALA A 771 -14.53 36.88 17.38
C ALA A 771 -15.16 36.26 18.66
N PRO A 772 -15.37 34.91 18.73
CA PRO A 772 -16.06 34.23 19.84
C PRO A 772 -15.16 33.37 20.79
N GLU A 773 -15.69 33.09 21.99
CA GLU A 773 -15.09 32.36 23.14
C GLU A 773 -15.32 30.81 23.18
N PRO A 774 -14.63 30.05 24.08
CA PRO A 774 -14.55 28.57 24.09
C PRO A 774 -15.77 27.82 24.68
N ILE A 775 -15.83 26.50 24.43
CA ILE A 775 -16.94 25.57 24.75
C ILE A 775 -16.56 24.65 25.95
N PRO A 776 -17.49 24.28 26.88
CA PRO A 776 -17.19 23.50 28.10
C PRO A 776 -17.21 21.95 27.93
N GLN A 777 -16.62 21.22 28.89
CA GLN A 777 -16.37 19.76 28.91
C GLN A 777 -17.49 18.87 29.54
N PRO A 778 -17.50 17.52 29.29
CA PRO A 778 -18.67 16.63 29.43
C PRO A 778 -19.03 16.05 30.81
N ALA A 779 -18.31 16.36 31.89
CA ALA A 779 -18.49 15.68 33.19
C ALA A 779 -19.80 15.98 33.95
N ALA A 780 -20.71 16.79 33.39
CA ALA A 780 -21.93 17.25 34.05
C ALA A 780 -23.23 16.52 33.63
N LEU A 781 -23.19 15.53 32.72
CA LEU A 781 -24.37 15.03 32.00
C LEU A 781 -25.18 13.88 32.68
N HIS A 782 -24.81 13.41 33.87
CA HIS A 782 -25.34 12.15 34.44
C HIS A 782 -26.54 12.24 35.43
N GLN A 783 -27.20 13.38 35.63
CA GLN A 783 -27.98 13.57 36.87
C GLN A 783 -29.50 13.23 36.89
N HIS A 784 -30.19 12.87 35.78
CA HIS A 784 -31.68 13.00 35.80
C HIS A 784 -32.57 11.86 35.25
N SER A 785 -32.09 10.67 34.90
CA SER A 785 -32.96 9.66 34.27
C SER A 785 -33.38 8.54 35.23
N LYS A 786 -34.69 8.31 35.39
CA LYS A 786 -35.22 7.20 36.20
C LYS A 786 -35.03 5.88 35.45
N PRO A 787 -34.67 4.77 36.12
CA PRO A 787 -34.65 3.45 35.49
C PRO A 787 -36.03 3.09 34.93
N LEU A 788 -36.06 2.45 33.76
CA LEU A 788 -37.32 1.95 33.19
C LEU A 788 -37.87 0.82 34.07
N PRO A 789 -39.14 0.87 34.52
CA PRO A 789 -39.76 -0.26 35.19
C PRO A 789 -39.80 -1.47 34.25
N LEU A 790 -39.24 -2.59 34.72
CA LEU A 790 -39.24 -3.86 34.00
C LEU A 790 -40.69 -4.36 33.88
N SER A 791 -41.08 -4.72 32.66
CA SER A 791 -42.37 -5.34 32.34
C SER A 791 -42.13 -6.47 31.35
N ALA A 792 -43.12 -7.36 31.20
CA ALA A 792 -43.06 -8.37 30.14
C ALA A 792 -42.82 -7.70 28.78
N PRO A 793 -41.97 -8.30 27.91
CA PRO A 793 -41.79 -7.81 26.54
C PRO A 793 -43.12 -7.80 25.77
N PRO A 794 -43.34 -6.82 24.88
CA PRO A 794 -44.50 -6.83 23.98
C PRO A 794 -44.48 -8.07 23.08
N GLN A 795 -45.65 -8.46 22.58
CA GLN A 795 -45.78 -9.56 21.62
C GLN A 795 -45.34 -9.10 20.22
N PRO A 796 -44.57 -9.92 19.48
CA PRO A 796 -44.17 -9.59 18.11
C PRO A 796 -45.39 -9.50 17.17
N PRO A 797 -45.32 -8.70 16.08
CA PRO A 797 -46.35 -8.70 15.06
C PRO A 797 -46.42 -10.07 14.36
N ALA A 798 -47.56 -10.38 13.73
CA ALA A 798 -47.75 -11.63 13.01
C ALA A 798 -46.78 -11.83 11.83
N SER A 799 -46.25 -10.73 11.27
CA SER A 799 -45.27 -10.70 10.18
C SER A 799 -43.82 -10.89 10.65
N ALA A 800 -43.58 -11.15 11.93
CA ALA A 800 -42.27 -11.53 12.43
C ALA A 800 -42.01 -13.02 12.10
N GLU A 801 -41.01 -13.31 11.26
CA GLU A 801 -40.88 -14.64 10.66
C GLU A 801 -39.47 -15.26 10.72
N VAL A 802 -38.45 -14.59 11.26
CA VAL A 802 -37.06 -15.02 10.97
C VAL A 802 -36.09 -14.91 12.16
N GLU A 803 -35.27 -15.95 12.32
CA GLU A 803 -33.93 -15.89 12.94
C GLU A 803 -32.89 -15.67 11.84
N ASP A 804 -32.23 -14.51 11.85
CA ASP A 804 -31.16 -14.16 10.92
C ASP A 804 -29.83 -14.13 11.68
N ALA A 805 -28.84 -14.85 11.17
CA ALA A 805 -27.53 -14.99 11.79
C ALA A 805 -26.78 -13.65 11.93
N ARG A 806 -27.11 -12.62 11.10
CA ARG A 806 -26.52 -11.27 11.18
C ARG A 806 -26.88 -10.50 12.45
N PHE A 807 -27.91 -10.95 13.17
CA PHE A 807 -28.33 -10.40 14.45
C PHE A 807 -27.99 -11.33 15.62
N SER A 808 -27.03 -12.25 15.46
CA SER A 808 -26.69 -13.21 16.52
C SER A 808 -26.10 -12.54 17.76
N ASP A 809 -25.29 -11.49 17.61
CA ASP A 809 -24.77 -10.72 18.74
C ASP A 809 -25.86 -9.89 19.43
N ALA A 810 -26.74 -9.26 18.64
CA ALA A 810 -27.93 -8.59 19.13
C ALA A 810 -28.83 -9.56 19.93
N ARG A 811 -29.02 -10.77 19.42
CA ARG A 811 -29.77 -11.85 20.09
C ARG A 811 -29.09 -12.22 21.41
N ALA A 812 -27.79 -12.50 21.40
CA ALA A 812 -27.05 -12.84 22.60
C ALA A 812 -27.09 -11.74 23.67
N ARG A 813 -27.12 -10.46 23.27
CA ARG A 813 -27.32 -9.33 24.20
C ARG A 813 -28.73 -9.29 24.76
N VAL A 814 -29.75 -9.46 23.91
CA VAL A 814 -31.16 -9.50 24.32
C VAL A 814 -31.41 -10.66 25.29
N ASP A 815 -30.90 -11.85 25.00
CA ASP A 815 -31.09 -13.05 25.83
C ASP A 815 -30.51 -12.89 27.25
N ARG A 816 -29.47 -12.06 27.39
CA ARG A 816 -28.83 -11.73 28.69
C ARG A 816 -29.45 -10.52 29.38
N THR A 817 -30.38 -9.81 28.74
CA THR A 817 -30.92 -8.53 29.25
C THR A 817 -32.40 -8.68 29.59
N GLU A 818 -32.73 -8.60 30.87
CA GLU A 818 -34.13 -8.70 31.33
C GLU A 818 -34.99 -7.57 30.75
N GLY A 819 -36.14 -7.92 30.15
CA GLY A 819 -37.06 -6.97 29.54
C GLY A 819 -36.65 -6.49 28.13
N ALA A 820 -35.53 -6.96 27.59
CA ALA A 820 -35.14 -6.76 26.20
C ALA A 820 -35.93 -7.66 25.24
N PHE A 821 -35.99 -7.28 23.97
CA PHE A 821 -36.51 -8.14 22.90
C PHE A 821 -35.83 -7.89 21.56
N LEU A 822 -35.88 -8.89 20.69
CA LEU A 822 -35.45 -8.79 19.30
C LEU A 822 -36.48 -9.49 18.41
N TRP A 823 -37.12 -8.71 17.55
CA TRP A 823 -38.06 -9.18 16.53
C TRP A 823 -37.38 -9.14 15.17
N GLY A 824 -37.47 -10.23 14.41
CA GLY A 824 -36.88 -10.35 13.06
C GLY A 824 -37.96 -10.44 11.99
N GLY A 825 -37.75 -9.73 10.89
CA GLY A 825 -38.45 -9.90 9.62
C GLY A 825 -37.46 -10.21 8.49
N PRO A 826 -37.93 -10.31 7.23
CA PRO A 826 -37.11 -10.77 6.11
C PRO A 826 -35.86 -9.92 5.81
N GLU A 827 -35.95 -8.59 5.99
CA GLU A 827 -34.86 -7.66 5.66
C GLU A 827 -34.60 -6.61 6.76
N ASN A 828 -35.27 -6.74 7.90
CA ASN A 828 -35.19 -5.79 9.00
C ASN A 828 -35.31 -6.52 10.34
N ALA A 829 -34.71 -5.96 11.38
CA ALA A 829 -34.92 -6.39 12.74
C ALA A 829 -35.16 -5.19 13.66
N LEU A 830 -35.99 -5.39 14.68
CA LEU A 830 -36.20 -4.42 15.76
C LEU A 830 -35.62 -4.98 17.05
N MET A 831 -34.63 -4.29 17.59
CA MET A 831 -33.97 -4.64 18.85
C MET A 831 -34.29 -3.60 19.91
N PHE A 832 -34.78 -4.03 21.06
CA PHE A 832 -34.99 -3.18 22.22
C PHE A 832 -34.08 -3.59 23.37
N ILE A 833 -33.35 -2.62 23.92
CA ILE A 833 -32.59 -2.76 25.16
C ILE A 833 -33.08 -1.72 26.19
N PRO A 834 -33.55 -2.16 27.37
CA PRO A 834 -34.02 -1.28 28.42
C PRO A 834 -32.87 -0.58 29.14
N GLY A 835 -33.05 0.72 29.42
CA GLY A 835 -32.18 1.54 30.26
C GLY A 835 -33.02 2.41 31.18
N SER A 836 -33.15 3.70 30.87
CA SER A 836 -33.98 4.67 31.60
C SER A 836 -35.35 4.90 30.95
N THR A 837 -36.22 5.68 31.60
CA THR A 837 -37.51 6.15 31.05
C THR A 837 -37.37 7.10 29.85
N ARG A 838 -36.17 7.29 29.32
CA ARG A 838 -35.89 8.00 28.06
C ARG A 838 -35.62 6.98 26.96
N LEU A 839 -36.43 6.98 25.90
CA LEU A 839 -36.28 6.11 24.75
C LEU A 839 -35.63 6.85 23.57
N VAL A 840 -34.63 6.22 22.96
CA VAL A 840 -34.12 6.63 21.65
C VAL A 840 -34.42 5.55 20.63
N VAL A 841 -35.20 5.91 19.61
CA VAL A 841 -35.50 5.06 18.46
C VAL A 841 -34.53 5.42 17.33
N THR A 842 -33.68 4.47 16.95
CA THR A 842 -32.60 4.71 15.98
C THR A 842 -32.84 3.93 14.70
N PHE A 843 -32.57 4.56 13.56
CA PHE A 843 -32.64 3.92 12.26
C PHE A 843 -31.26 3.95 11.60
N ASP A 844 -30.84 2.82 11.05
CA ASP A 844 -29.63 2.76 10.22
C ASP A 844 -29.66 3.78 9.07
N ASN A 845 -28.52 4.40 8.85
CA ASN A 845 -28.28 5.14 7.62
C ASN A 845 -27.71 4.20 6.55
N ILE A 846 -27.61 4.68 5.31
CA ILE A 846 -27.18 3.85 4.17
C ILE A 846 -25.80 3.22 4.40
N SER A 847 -24.79 4.05 4.70
CA SER A 847 -23.81 3.83 5.75
C SER A 847 -23.77 2.49 6.48
N THR A 848 -24.56 2.43 7.53
CA THR A 848 -24.52 1.37 8.54
C THR A 848 -25.13 0.07 8.02
N VAL A 849 -26.15 0.15 7.16
CA VAL A 849 -26.80 -1.03 6.55
C VAL A 849 -25.84 -1.91 5.80
N ARG A 850 -24.91 -1.22 5.21
CA ARG A 850 -23.88 -1.64 4.32
C ARG A 850 -22.70 -2.19 5.15
N ASP A 851 -22.43 -1.59 6.31
CA ASP A 851 -21.16 -1.70 7.03
C ASP A 851 -20.84 -2.96 7.83
N ASP A 852 -21.66 -4.00 8.01
CA ASP A 852 -21.36 -4.94 9.12
C ASP A 852 -21.98 -6.37 9.01
N VAL A 853 -21.23 -7.40 9.43
CA VAL A 853 -21.62 -8.83 9.43
C VAL A 853 -22.37 -9.22 10.73
N GLN A 854 -22.13 -8.53 11.85
CA GLN A 854 -22.83 -8.73 13.13
C GLN A 854 -23.28 -7.40 13.73
N ARG A 855 -24.59 -7.18 13.87
CA ARG A 855 -25.11 -5.80 13.97
C ARG A 855 -25.77 -5.46 15.30
N GLU A 856 -25.37 -4.32 15.86
CA GLU A 856 -26.07 -3.60 16.93
C GLU A 856 -26.74 -2.31 16.43
N PRO A 857 -27.73 -1.76 17.15
CA PRO A 857 -28.38 -0.50 16.81
C PRO A 857 -27.41 0.69 16.63
N TRP A 858 -27.67 1.54 15.64
CA TRP A 858 -26.86 2.73 15.40
C TRP A 858 -26.75 3.63 16.63
N GLY A 859 -25.52 3.85 17.11
CA GLY A 859 -25.23 4.69 18.29
C GLY A 859 -25.40 4.00 19.64
N MET A 860 -25.60 2.67 19.67
CA MET A 860 -25.87 1.89 20.89
C MET A 860 -24.95 2.20 22.07
N LYS A 861 -23.62 2.16 21.85
CA LYS A 861 -22.61 2.44 22.88
C LYS A 861 -22.75 3.84 23.51
N PHE A 862 -23.09 4.85 22.72
CA PHE A 862 -23.28 6.20 23.26
C PHE A 862 -24.63 6.33 23.96
N LEU A 863 -25.71 5.89 23.32
CA LEU A 863 -27.06 6.07 23.83
C LEU A 863 -27.34 5.23 25.07
N HIS A 864 -27.01 3.96 25.03
CA HIS A 864 -27.29 3.04 26.13
C HIS A 864 -26.16 3.04 27.16
N GLU A 865 -24.92 2.77 26.76
CA GLU A 865 -23.83 2.58 27.74
C GLU A 865 -23.31 3.89 28.33
N THR A 866 -23.40 5.01 27.58
CA THR A 866 -22.95 6.32 28.08
C THR A 866 -24.09 7.16 28.66
N LEU A 867 -25.23 7.28 27.97
CA LEU A 867 -26.36 8.09 28.46
C LEU A 867 -27.37 7.31 29.32
N GLY A 868 -27.30 5.97 29.35
CA GLY A 868 -28.27 5.15 30.07
C GLY A 868 -29.67 5.18 29.47
N CYS A 869 -29.84 5.57 28.21
CA CYS A 869 -31.15 5.57 27.55
C CYS A 869 -31.61 4.14 27.27
N SER A 870 -32.92 3.95 27.24
CA SER A 870 -33.51 2.80 26.55
C SER A 870 -33.35 3.01 25.05
N VAL A 871 -33.03 1.96 24.30
CA VAL A 871 -32.78 2.04 22.85
C VAL A 871 -33.67 1.05 22.12
N LEU A 872 -34.41 1.55 21.13
CA LEU A 872 -35.12 0.74 20.14
C LEU A 872 -34.45 0.93 18.77
N GLY A 873 -33.59 -0.02 18.38
CA GLY A 873 -32.91 -0.01 17.10
C GLY A 873 -33.71 -0.69 16.01
N VAL A 874 -33.92 0.03 14.90
CA VAL A 874 -34.48 -0.52 13.67
C VAL A 874 -33.34 -0.75 12.70
N MET A 875 -32.95 -2.01 12.59
CA MET A 875 -31.81 -2.44 11.78
C MET A 875 -32.32 -2.94 10.42
N ALA A 876 -31.66 -2.56 9.33
CA ALA A 876 -32.00 -3.02 7.98
C ALA A 876 -30.85 -3.85 7.41
N THR A 877 -31.10 -5.08 6.95
CA THR A 877 -30.05 -5.95 6.41
C THR A 877 -29.65 -5.62 4.98
N ILE A 878 -30.51 -4.88 4.28
CA ILE A 878 -30.24 -4.33 2.95
C ILE A 878 -30.79 -2.91 2.89
N THR A 879 -30.34 -2.13 1.90
CA THR A 879 -30.94 -0.83 1.66
C THR A 879 -32.36 -1.04 1.13
N ASN A 880 -33.36 -0.73 1.94
CA ASN A 880 -34.78 -0.94 1.58
C ASN A 880 -35.72 0.18 2.05
N TRP A 881 -35.17 1.27 2.60
CA TRP A 881 -35.94 2.40 3.13
C TRP A 881 -37.04 2.00 4.13
N TYR A 882 -36.86 0.89 4.86
CA TYR A 882 -37.84 0.41 5.84
C TYR A 882 -39.24 0.21 5.25
N ARG A 883 -39.31 -0.20 3.98
CA ARG A 883 -40.57 -0.40 3.23
C ARG A 883 -41.22 -1.78 3.44
N GLN A 884 -40.62 -2.63 4.27
CA GLN A 884 -41.15 -3.95 4.59
C GLN A 884 -42.34 -3.84 5.54
N ASP A 885 -43.40 -4.63 5.27
CA ASP A 885 -44.60 -4.70 6.11
C ASP A 885 -44.28 -5.04 7.56
N PHE A 886 -43.27 -5.89 7.80
CA PHE A 886 -42.77 -6.21 9.14
C PHE A 886 -42.46 -4.95 9.97
N VAL A 887 -41.78 -3.95 9.40
CA VAL A 887 -41.40 -2.74 10.14
C VAL A 887 -42.66 -1.91 10.45
N HIS A 888 -43.58 -1.79 9.49
CA HIS A 888 -44.87 -1.13 9.66
C HIS A 888 -45.68 -1.77 10.80
N ASP A 889 -45.84 -3.09 10.74
CA ASP A 889 -46.61 -3.85 11.72
C ASP A 889 -45.96 -3.83 13.10
N ALA A 890 -44.62 -3.83 13.18
CA ALA A 890 -43.91 -3.76 14.44
C ALA A 890 -44.18 -2.42 15.16
N PHE A 891 -44.09 -1.28 14.47
CA PHE A 891 -44.40 0.02 15.09
C PHE A 891 -45.88 0.16 15.48
N GLU A 892 -46.81 -0.30 14.63
CA GLU A 892 -48.24 -0.33 14.98
C GLU A 892 -48.52 -1.24 16.18
N SER A 893 -47.85 -2.39 16.26
CA SER A 893 -47.98 -3.35 17.36
C SER A 893 -47.46 -2.76 18.67
N LEU A 894 -46.28 -2.13 18.65
CA LEU A 894 -45.72 -1.44 19.81
C LEU A 894 -46.64 -0.31 20.29
N GLN A 895 -47.22 0.47 19.37
CA GLN A 895 -48.19 1.51 19.70
C GLN A 895 -49.47 0.93 20.33
N LYS A 896 -50.08 -0.09 19.71
CA LYS A 896 -51.32 -0.73 20.20
C LYS A 896 -51.14 -1.37 21.58
N GLN A 897 -49.95 -1.87 21.89
CA GLN A 897 -49.61 -2.49 23.16
C GLN A 897 -49.18 -1.48 24.24
N GLY A 898 -49.22 -0.17 23.97
CA GLY A 898 -48.83 0.87 24.93
C GLY A 898 -47.33 0.83 25.28
N PHE A 899 -46.48 0.29 24.41
CA PHE A 899 -45.04 0.19 24.67
C PHE A 899 -44.41 1.57 24.88
N PHE A 900 -44.78 2.53 24.02
CA PHE A 900 -44.24 3.89 24.07
C PHE A 900 -44.74 4.70 25.28
N ASP A 901 -45.88 4.34 25.86
CA ASP A 901 -46.46 5.01 27.04
C ASP A 901 -45.63 4.80 28.32
N ARG A 902 -44.64 3.89 28.27
CA ARG A 902 -43.72 3.60 29.36
C ARG A 902 -42.57 4.61 29.50
N PHE A 903 -42.40 5.49 28.52
CA PHE A 903 -41.28 6.42 28.44
C PHE A 903 -41.77 7.86 28.64
N ASP A 904 -41.05 8.61 29.48
CA ASP A 904 -41.30 10.03 29.71
C ASP A 904 -40.93 10.86 28.46
N GLU A 905 -39.92 10.41 27.72
CA GLU A 905 -39.40 11.06 26.53
C GLU A 905 -39.05 10.04 25.45
N VAL A 906 -39.45 10.31 24.20
CA VAL A 906 -39.10 9.48 23.04
C VAL A 906 -38.46 10.36 21.96
N LEU A 907 -37.24 9.99 21.54
CA LEU A 907 -36.52 10.63 20.43
C LEU A 907 -36.36 9.66 19.26
N PHE A 908 -36.85 10.03 18.09
CA PHE A 908 -36.53 9.38 16.81
C PHE A 908 -35.30 10.03 16.19
N TYR A 909 -34.30 9.23 15.81
CA TYR A 909 -33.00 9.70 15.38
C TYR A 909 -32.51 8.95 14.14
N GLY A 910 -32.10 9.69 13.11
CA GLY A 910 -31.62 9.09 11.86
C GLY A 910 -31.01 10.07 10.87
N ALA A 911 -30.23 9.53 9.93
CA ALA A 911 -29.65 10.29 8.83
C ALA A 911 -29.92 9.63 7.46
N SER A 912 -30.12 10.42 6.40
CA SER A 912 -30.46 9.92 5.06
C SER A 912 -31.65 8.95 5.09
N MET A 913 -31.47 7.68 4.72
CA MET A 913 -32.47 6.62 4.83
C MET A 913 -32.94 6.44 6.28
N GLY A 914 -32.05 6.53 7.26
CA GLY A 914 -32.43 6.53 8.67
C GLY A 914 -33.24 7.78 9.04
N GLY A 915 -32.97 8.92 8.40
CA GLY A 915 -33.76 10.14 8.53
C GLY A 915 -35.17 9.97 7.97
N PHE A 916 -35.32 9.24 6.86
CA PHE A 916 -36.63 8.79 6.37
C PHE A 916 -37.35 7.97 7.42
N GLY A 917 -36.70 6.95 8.00
CA GLY A 917 -37.29 6.11 9.04
C GLY A 917 -37.72 6.91 10.28
N ALA A 918 -36.85 7.79 10.77
CA ALA A 918 -37.12 8.65 11.92
C ALA A 918 -38.35 9.54 11.71
N LEU A 919 -38.45 10.23 10.57
CA LEU A 919 -39.63 11.05 10.23
C LEU A 919 -40.89 10.20 10.02
N THR A 920 -40.74 9.06 9.37
CA THR A 920 -41.86 8.21 8.97
C THR A 920 -42.55 7.59 10.17
N TYR A 921 -41.79 7.00 11.10
CA TYR A 921 -42.34 6.23 12.21
C TYR A 921 -42.62 7.05 13.48
N ALA A 922 -42.11 8.28 13.57
CA ALA A 922 -42.44 9.18 14.68
C ALA A 922 -43.95 9.42 14.83
N ARG A 923 -44.72 9.31 13.75
CA ARG A 923 -46.19 9.41 13.77
C ARG A 923 -46.88 8.37 14.65
N CYS A 924 -46.21 7.27 14.97
CA CYS A 924 -46.72 6.23 15.88
C CYS A 924 -46.63 6.65 17.36
N VAL A 925 -45.94 7.74 17.67
CA VAL A 925 -45.67 8.17 19.05
C VAL A 925 -46.02 9.65 19.21
N PRO A 926 -47.27 9.99 19.57
CA PRO A 926 -47.64 11.35 19.90
C PRO A 926 -46.73 11.94 21.00
N GLY A 927 -46.25 13.17 20.81
CA GLY A 927 -45.32 13.84 21.71
C GLY A 927 -43.84 13.47 21.49
N ALA A 928 -43.50 12.62 20.52
CA ALA A 928 -42.10 12.30 20.22
C ALA A 928 -41.33 13.52 19.67
N ARG A 929 -40.03 13.56 19.97
CA ARG A 929 -39.08 14.45 19.30
C ARG A 929 -38.41 13.72 18.15
N VAL A 930 -38.00 14.44 17.12
CA VAL A 930 -37.36 13.86 15.92
C VAL A 930 -36.10 14.66 15.57
N LEU A 931 -34.99 13.97 15.31
CA LEU A 931 -33.80 14.51 14.67
C LEU A 931 -33.57 13.79 13.35
N ALA A 932 -33.80 14.50 12.25
CA ALA A 932 -33.61 14.01 10.89
C ALA A 932 -32.49 14.78 10.18
N ILE A 933 -31.39 14.09 9.85
CA ILE A 933 -30.21 14.70 9.21
C ILE A 933 -30.17 14.31 7.73
N ALA A 934 -30.22 15.30 6.85
CA ALA A 934 -30.29 15.16 5.40
C ALA A 934 -31.30 14.06 4.97
N PRO A 935 -32.56 14.09 5.44
CA PRO A 935 -33.50 13.00 5.18
C PRO A 935 -33.95 12.99 3.72
N GLN A 936 -34.16 11.79 3.18
CA GLN A 936 -35.10 11.60 2.06
C GLN A 936 -36.50 11.49 2.66
N THR A 937 -37.48 12.21 2.10
CA THR A 937 -38.87 12.17 2.59
C THR A 937 -39.70 11.16 1.82
N THR A 938 -39.34 10.89 0.56
CA THR A 938 -39.83 9.75 -0.23
C THR A 938 -38.85 9.48 -1.38
N LEU A 939 -38.90 8.30 -1.99
CA LEU A 939 -38.28 8.03 -3.29
C LEU A 939 -39.30 7.62 -4.35
N ASP A 940 -40.57 7.92 -4.10
CA ASP A 940 -41.59 7.87 -5.13
C ASP A 940 -41.27 8.87 -6.25
N ARG A 941 -41.16 8.36 -7.47
CA ARG A 941 -40.84 9.16 -8.66
C ARG A 941 -42.04 9.93 -9.19
N ASP A 942 -43.25 9.57 -8.77
CA ASP A 942 -44.44 10.34 -9.11
C ASP A 942 -44.51 11.62 -8.27
N ILE A 943 -43.91 11.62 -7.08
CA ILE A 943 -43.78 12.80 -6.22
C ILE A 943 -42.49 13.58 -6.50
N LEU A 944 -41.36 12.88 -6.68
CA LEU A 944 -40.05 13.47 -6.96
C LEU A 944 -39.42 12.90 -8.24
N PRO A 945 -39.91 13.28 -9.44
CA PRO A 945 -39.45 12.70 -10.71
C PRO A 945 -37.96 12.92 -11.00
N ASN A 946 -37.41 14.01 -10.46
CA ASN A 946 -36.01 14.41 -10.61
C ASN A 946 -35.07 13.77 -9.57
N GLU A 947 -35.60 12.96 -8.64
CA GLU A 947 -34.76 12.18 -7.73
C GLU A 947 -34.19 10.97 -8.50
N THR A 948 -32.93 11.09 -8.91
CA THR A 948 -32.22 10.10 -9.72
C THR A 948 -31.17 9.32 -8.93
N ARG A 949 -30.89 9.70 -7.68
CA ARG A 949 -29.81 9.11 -6.88
C ARG A 949 -30.03 7.62 -6.61
N TRP A 950 -31.28 7.17 -6.58
CA TRP A 950 -31.66 5.82 -6.17
C TRP A 950 -32.58 5.14 -7.19
N GLY A 951 -32.23 5.15 -8.47
CA GLY A 951 -33.14 4.69 -9.55
C GLY A 951 -33.74 3.29 -9.38
N TRP A 952 -33.07 2.39 -8.65
CA TRP A 952 -33.57 1.04 -8.38
C TRP A 952 -34.73 1.00 -7.38
N THR A 953 -34.93 2.02 -6.53
CA THR A 953 -36.00 2.03 -5.50
C THR A 953 -37.39 2.12 -6.08
N ARG A 954 -37.52 2.33 -7.41
CA ARG A 954 -38.78 2.22 -8.15
C ARG A 954 -39.49 0.87 -7.95
N LYS A 955 -38.73 -0.18 -7.62
CA LYS A 955 -39.27 -1.52 -7.36
C LYS A 955 -39.91 -1.68 -5.98
N LEU A 956 -39.64 -0.74 -5.05
CA LEU A 956 -40.22 -0.76 -3.71
C LEU A 956 -41.65 -0.19 -3.75
N ASP A 957 -42.51 -0.66 -2.86
CA ASP A 957 -43.86 -0.10 -2.73
C ASP A 957 -43.83 1.25 -2.01
N TRP A 958 -44.07 2.33 -2.74
CA TRP A 958 -44.21 3.69 -2.20
C TRP A 958 -45.68 4.13 -2.05
N ASN A 959 -46.62 3.35 -2.60
CA ASN A 959 -48.06 3.63 -2.52
C ASN A 959 -48.70 3.02 -1.26
N GLY A 960 -48.02 2.06 -0.62
CA GLY A 960 -48.44 1.45 0.63
C GLY A 960 -48.28 2.35 1.87
N ARG A 961 -48.55 1.77 3.05
CA ARG A 961 -48.42 2.47 4.35
C ARG A 961 -47.04 3.09 4.49
N PHE A 962 -46.95 4.24 5.17
CA PHE A 962 -45.68 4.87 5.51
C PHE A 962 -44.80 5.25 4.30
N GLY A 963 -45.36 5.35 3.08
CA GLY A 963 -44.60 5.60 1.84
C GLY A 963 -44.04 7.02 1.73
N ASP A 964 -44.60 7.97 2.46
CA ASP A 964 -44.18 9.37 2.41
C ASP A 964 -44.07 9.97 3.81
N ALA A 965 -42.85 10.36 4.17
CA ALA A 965 -42.56 11.01 5.44
C ALA A 965 -43.12 12.45 5.49
N ALA A 966 -43.37 13.07 4.33
CA ALA A 966 -43.94 14.41 4.21
C ALA A 966 -45.46 14.41 3.95
N GLU A 967 -46.13 13.28 4.18
CA GLU A 967 -47.58 13.20 4.10
C GLU A 967 -48.24 14.23 5.05
N ALA A 968 -49.26 14.92 4.55
CA ALA A 968 -49.92 16.00 5.29
C ALA A 968 -50.46 15.52 6.65
N GLY A 969 -50.08 16.22 7.72
CA GLY A 969 -50.50 15.91 9.09
C GLY A 969 -49.76 14.75 9.76
N ALA A 970 -48.83 14.07 9.08
CA ALA A 970 -48.09 12.93 9.62
C ALA A 970 -47.28 13.28 10.89
N LEU A 971 -46.82 14.52 11.01
CA LEU A 971 -45.95 14.98 12.09
C LEU A 971 -46.61 15.99 13.03
N ASP A 972 -47.91 16.27 12.89
CA ASP A 972 -48.63 17.30 13.68
C ASP A 972 -48.66 16.98 15.17
N LYS A 973 -48.55 15.69 15.52
CA LYS A 973 -48.55 15.22 16.91
C LYS A 973 -47.16 15.12 17.52
N ALA A 974 -46.09 15.40 16.77
CA ALA A 974 -44.74 15.42 17.31
C ALA A 974 -44.52 16.66 18.19
N ALA A 975 -43.70 16.55 19.24
CA ALA A 975 -43.40 17.67 20.13
C ALA A 975 -42.39 18.66 19.52
N ASP A 976 -41.37 18.15 18.81
CA ASP A 976 -40.34 18.94 18.12
C ASP A 976 -39.70 18.09 17.02
N VAL A 977 -39.62 18.60 15.80
CA VAL A 977 -39.03 17.92 14.65
C VAL A 977 -37.90 18.78 14.09
N VAL A 978 -36.66 18.37 14.32
CA VAL A 978 -35.47 19.07 13.85
C VAL A 978 -34.99 18.42 12.57
N VAL A 979 -35.10 19.15 11.47
CA VAL A 979 -34.60 18.74 10.15
C VAL A 979 -33.34 19.52 9.84
N ILE A 980 -32.24 18.83 9.59
CA ILE A 980 -30.96 19.46 9.26
C ILE A 980 -30.59 19.14 7.81
N SER A 981 -30.35 20.16 6.99
CA SER A 981 -29.98 19.98 5.58
C SER A 981 -29.02 21.07 5.08
N ASP A 982 -28.33 20.77 3.98
CA ASP A 982 -27.59 21.78 3.23
C ASP A 982 -28.54 22.52 2.28
N PRO A 983 -28.78 23.83 2.48
CA PRO A 983 -29.67 24.61 1.62
C PRO A 983 -29.16 24.78 0.19
N TYR A 984 -27.92 24.40 -0.12
CA TYR A 984 -27.32 24.50 -1.46
C TYR A 984 -27.24 23.17 -2.20
N PHE A 985 -27.71 22.08 -1.58
CA PHE A 985 -27.70 20.76 -2.20
C PHE A 985 -29.09 20.40 -2.74
N ALA A 986 -29.35 20.79 -3.99
CA ALA A 986 -30.67 20.71 -4.63
C ALA A 986 -31.41 19.37 -4.42
N PRO A 987 -30.76 18.19 -4.50
CA PRO A 987 -31.46 16.92 -4.27
C PRO A 987 -32.04 16.78 -2.86
N ASP A 988 -31.34 17.24 -1.82
CA ASP A 988 -31.88 17.21 -0.46
C ASP A 988 -32.86 18.35 -0.20
N VAL A 989 -32.61 19.53 -0.80
CA VAL A 989 -33.56 20.65 -0.74
C VAL A 989 -34.93 20.19 -1.22
N ALA A 990 -35.01 19.53 -2.38
CA ALA A 990 -36.27 19.02 -2.93
C ALA A 990 -37.00 18.04 -1.99
N GLN A 991 -36.26 17.29 -1.16
CA GLN A 991 -36.82 16.36 -0.18
C GLN A 991 -37.33 17.11 1.06
N VAL A 992 -36.50 17.97 1.65
CA VAL A 992 -36.79 18.63 2.94
C VAL A 992 -37.77 19.79 2.82
N THR A 993 -37.86 20.47 1.67
CA THR A 993 -38.85 21.54 1.46
C THR A 993 -40.30 21.03 1.45
N ARG A 994 -40.49 19.71 1.33
CA ARG A 994 -41.80 19.06 1.46
C ARG A 994 -42.28 19.00 2.91
N LEU A 995 -41.37 19.10 3.87
CA LEU A 995 -41.68 19.06 5.30
C LEU A 995 -42.08 20.46 5.78
N ASP A 996 -43.37 20.64 6.03
CA ASP A 996 -43.94 21.85 6.60
C ASP A 996 -44.90 21.49 7.74
N GLY A 997 -44.94 22.32 8.77
CA GLY A 997 -45.75 22.07 9.96
C GLY A 997 -45.26 22.81 11.22
N PRO A 998 -46.15 23.01 12.21
CA PRO A 998 -45.88 23.86 13.36
C PRO A 998 -44.79 23.32 14.30
N ALA A 999 -44.56 21.99 14.29
CA ALA A 999 -43.51 21.34 15.08
C ALA A 999 -42.17 21.22 14.35
N ILE A 1000 -42.08 21.60 13.06
CA ILE A 1000 -40.92 21.36 12.21
C ILE A 1000 -39.99 22.58 12.18
N ARG A 1001 -38.73 22.36 12.54
CA ARG A 1001 -37.66 23.35 12.50
C ARG A 1001 -36.58 22.93 11.51
N HIS A 1002 -36.36 23.77 10.51
CA HIS A 1002 -35.31 23.59 9.51
C HIS A 1002 -34.03 24.29 9.94
N LEU A 1003 -33.05 23.49 10.37
CA LEU A 1003 -31.72 23.98 10.72
C LEU A 1003 -30.78 23.83 9.52
N ARG A 1004 -30.14 24.93 9.14
CA ARG A 1004 -29.33 24.98 7.92
C ARG A 1004 -27.88 24.66 8.23
N MET A 1005 -27.30 23.76 7.44
CA MET A 1005 -25.88 23.45 7.47
C MET A 1005 -25.27 23.57 6.06
N PRO A 1006 -24.93 24.80 5.64
CA PRO A 1006 -24.41 25.04 4.30
C PRO A 1006 -23.05 24.41 4.04
N PHE A 1007 -22.83 24.01 2.79
CA PHE A 1007 -21.55 23.54 2.21
C PHE A 1007 -21.08 22.16 2.68
N PHE A 1008 -22.02 21.24 2.92
CA PHE A 1008 -21.73 19.84 3.26
C PHE A 1008 -22.42 18.82 2.34
N GLY A 1009 -23.29 19.25 1.42
CA GLY A 1009 -24.01 18.36 0.52
C GLY A 1009 -24.88 17.38 1.30
N HIS A 1010 -24.89 16.11 0.89
CA HIS A 1010 -25.56 15.04 1.63
C HIS A 1010 -24.78 14.52 2.86
N GLN A 1011 -23.53 14.95 3.05
CA GLN A 1011 -22.56 14.36 3.98
C GLN A 1011 -22.57 15.00 5.38
N LEU A 1012 -23.71 15.56 5.80
CA LEU A 1012 -23.87 16.23 7.10
C LEU A 1012 -23.53 15.35 8.33
N PRO A 1013 -23.94 14.06 8.38
CA PRO A 1013 -23.67 13.22 9.56
C PRO A 1013 -22.17 13.09 9.85
N ASN A 1014 -21.37 12.86 8.81
CA ASN A 1014 -19.92 12.76 8.89
C ASN A 1014 -19.28 14.06 9.38
N ALA A 1015 -19.81 15.21 8.93
CA ALA A 1015 -19.35 16.51 9.40
C ALA A 1015 -19.67 16.75 10.88
N PHE A 1016 -20.83 16.31 11.37
CA PHE A 1016 -21.16 16.40 12.80
C PHE A 1016 -20.25 15.55 13.69
N VAL A 1017 -19.85 14.37 13.23
CA VAL A 1017 -18.87 13.52 13.91
C VAL A 1017 -17.50 14.20 13.94
N ASN A 1018 -17.01 14.67 12.79
CA ASN A 1018 -15.70 15.32 12.67
C ASN A 1018 -15.59 16.64 13.47
N MET A 1019 -16.71 17.36 13.66
CA MET A 1019 -16.76 18.53 14.55
C MET A 1019 -16.84 18.17 16.04
N GLY A 1020 -17.06 16.88 16.38
CA GLY A 1020 -17.29 16.44 17.75
C GLY A 1020 -18.62 16.91 18.35
N ILE A 1021 -19.57 17.40 17.54
CA ILE A 1021 -20.83 17.99 18.05
C ILE A 1021 -22.02 17.04 18.01
N MET A 1022 -21.91 15.86 17.37
CA MET A 1022 -23.00 14.89 17.27
C MET A 1022 -23.56 14.51 18.65
N LYS A 1023 -22.70 14.15 19.60
CA LYS A 1023 -23.10 13.77 20.97
C LYS A 1023 -23.87 14.88 21.65
N THR A 1024 -23.32 16.10 21.61
CA THR A 1024 -23.93 17.30 22.20
C THR A 1024 -25.25 17.66 21.54
N LEU A 1025 -25.40 17.42 20.23
CA LEU A 1025 -26.63 17.69 19.49
C LEU A 1025 -27.75 16.75 19.96
N VAL A 1026 -27.43 15.45 20.01
CA VAL A 1026 -28.37 14.43 20.48
C VAL A 1026 -28.78 14.67 21.93
N THR A 1027 -27.83 14.95 22.83
CA THR A 1027 -28.15 15.27 24.24
C THR A 1027 -28.99 16.54 24.35
N SER A 1028 -28.70 17.58 23.57
CA SER A 1028 -29.48 18.82 23.62
C SER A 1028 -30.94 18.65 23.16
N ILE A 1029 -31.18 17.77 22.20
CA ILE A 1029 -32.56 17.44 21.78
C ILE A 1029 -33.24 16.59 22.84
N LEU A 1030 -32.54 15.60 23.39
CA LEU A 1030 -33.04 14.80 24.50
C LEU A 1030 -33.43 15.69 25.68
N ASP A 1031 -32.57 16.62 26.08
CA ASP A 1031 -32.79 17.50 27.24
C ASP A 1031 -33.76 18.66 26.94
N GLY A 1032 -34.20 18.80 25.69
CA GLY A 1032 -35.13 19.84 25.25
C GLY A 1032 -34.52 21.24 25.26
N ASP A 1033 -33.20 21.35 25.30
CA ASP A 1033 -32.47 22.62 25.36
C ASP A 1033 -31.88 23.07 24.01
N LEU A 1034 -32.14 22.31 22.93
CA LEU A 1034 -31.71 22.66 21.58
C LEU A 1034 -32.51 23.84 21.01
N THR A 1035 -32.00 25.04 21.22
CA THR A 1035 -32.40 26.25 20.49
C THR A 1035 -31.60 26.42 19.19
N ASP A 1036 -32.16 27.13 18.21
CA ASP A 1036 -31.45 27.53 17.01
C ASP A 1036 -30.13 28.24 17.33
N ALA A 1037 -30.14 29.15 18.32
CA ALA A 1037 -28.95 29.85 18.77
C ALA A 1037 -27.86 28.90 19.30
N ARG A 1038 -28.25 27.88 20.08
CA ARG A 1038 -27.33 26.84 20.59
C ARG A 1038 -26.80 25.99 19.45
N PHE A 1039 -27.66 25.56 18.53
CA PHE A 1039 -27.25 24.83 17.33
C PHE A 1039 -26.22 25.62 16.52
N TYR A 1040 -26.53 26.87 16.15
CA TYR A 1040 -25.63 27.69 15.34
C TYR A 1040 -24.35 28.09 16.10
N LYS A 1041 -24.37 28.12 17.45
CA LYS A 1041 -23.16 28.24 18.28
C LYS A 1041 -22.28 27.00 18.15
N MET A 1042 -22.83 25.81 18.29
CA MET A 1042 -22.11 24.53 18.09
C MET A 1042 -21.58 24.43 16.66
N LEU A 1043 -22.41 24.81 15.68
CA LEU A 1043 -22.08 24.78 14.27
C LEU A 1043 -20.93 25.73 13.91
N ARG A 1044 -20.50 26.66 14.77
CA ARG A 1044 -19.29 27.47 14.52
C ARG A 1044 -18.02 26.63 14.45
N ALA A 1045 -18.01 25.44 15.06
CA ALA A 1045 -16.92 24.48 14.94
C ALA A 1045 -16.59 24.15 13.48
N ARG A 1046 -17.58 24.24 12.56
CA ARG A 1046 -17.37 24.03 11.12
C ARG A 1046 -16.35 24.98 10.51
N ARG A 1047 -16.13 26.16 11.10
CA ARG A 1047 -15.13 27.14 10.63
C ARG A 1047 -13.71 26.58 10.63
N ASP A 1048 -13.47 25.57 11.44
CA ASP A 1048 -12.17 24.90 11.55
C ASP A 1048 -12.10 23.65 10.65
N LEU A 1049 -13.18 23.29 9.95
CA LEU A 1049 -13.16 22.21 8.95
C LEU A 1049 -12.63 22.71 7.60
N ASP A 1050 -11.63 22.01 7.08
CA ASP A 1050 -10.96 22.29 5.81
C ASP A 1050 -11.92 22.43 4.62
N ARG A 1051 -12.92 21.54 4.56
CA ARG A 1051 -13.95 21.56 3.51
C ARG A 1051 -14.79 22.83 3.58
N PHE A 1052 -15.26 23.20 4.77
CA PHE A 1052 -16.07 24.41 4.94
C PHE A 1052 -15.28 25.67 4.64
N GLN A 1053 -14.01 25.76 5.09
CA GLN A 1053 -13.12 26.89 4.78
C GLN A 1053 -12.93 27.07 3.27
N HIS A 1054 -12.82 25.97 2.54
CA HIS A 1054 -12.72 26.01 1.10
C HIS A 1054 -14.01 26.44 0.42
N ASP A 1055 -15.10 25.75 0.70
CA ASP A 1055 -16.35 25.93 -0.02
C ASP A 1055 -16.89 27.36 0.23
N ILE A 1056 -16.74 27.89 1.44
CA ILE A 1056 -17.08 29.30 1.72
C ILE A 1056 -16.13 30.29 1.04
N LEU A 1057 -14.84 29.96 0.86
CA LEU A 1057 -13.88 30.82 0.15
C LEU A 1057 -14.23 30.90 -1.33
N MET A 1058 -14.47 29.75 -1.97
CA MET A 1058 -14.85 29.69 -3.38
C MET A 1058 -16.17 30.38 -3.66
N GLU A 1059 -17.18 30.12 -2.82
CA GLU A 1059 -18.49 30.75 -2.98
C GLU A 1059 -18.42 32.27 -2.74
N ALA A 1060 -17.67 32.72 -1.73
CA ALA A 1060 -17.46 34.14 -1.47
C ALA A 1060 -16.74 34.83 -2.63
N GLU A 1061 -15.75 34.17 -3.24
CA GLU A 1061 -15.05 34.71 -4.40
C GLU A 1061 -15.93 34.73 -5.65
N GLN A 1062 -16.63 33.63 -5.96
CA GLN A 1062 -17.51 33.52 -7.13
C GLN A 1062 -18.64 34.55 -7.09
N ARG A 1063 -19.16 34.88 -5.90
CA ARG A 1063 -20.19 35.93 -5.71
C ARG A 1063 -19.61 37.34 -5.57
N GLY A 1064 -18.31 37.53 -5.78
CA GLY A 1064 -17.66 38.84 -5.67
C GLY A 1064 -17.59 39.39 -4.24
N HIS A 1065 -17.84 38.59 -3.21
CA HIS A 1065 -17.70 38.97 -1.80
C HIS A 1065 -16.22 38.95 -1.37
N LEU A 1066 -15.37 39.71 -2.06
CA LEU A 1066 -13.91 39.66 -1.91
C LEU A 1066 -13.45 39.96 -0.47
N THR A 1067 -14.13 40.88 0.24
CA THR A 1067 -13.84 41.15 1.66
C THR A 1067 -14.12 39.94 2.57
N LEU A 1068 -15.18 39.18 2.29
CA LEU A 1068 -15.48 37.94 3.03
C LEU A 1068 -14.44 36.87 2.69
N ALA A 1069 -14.09 36.73 1.41
CA ALA A 1069 -13.06 35.81 0.95
C ALA A 1069 -11.70 36.09 1.63
N VAL A 1070 -11.30 37.37 1.73
CA VAL A 1070 -10.10 37.78 2.50
C VAL A 1070 -10.23 37.41 3.98
N LYS A 1071 -11.38 37.66 4.62
CA LYS A 1071 -11.59 37.28 6.03
C LYS A 1071 -11.52 35.77 6.25
N VAL A 1072 -12.00 34.97 5.31
CA VAL A 1072 -11.89 33.50 5.34
C VAL A 1072 -10.42 33.10 5.19
N CYS A 1073 -9.67 33.73 4.29
CA CYS A 1073 -8.24 33.50 4.17
C CYS A 1073 -7.49 33.88 5.46
N ASP A 1074 -7.76 35.05 6.03
CA ASP A 1074 -7.18 35.51 7.30
C ASP A 1074 -7.47 34.52 8.44
N TYR A 1075 -8.72 34.07 8.56
CA TYR A 1075 -9.13 33.12 9.58
C TYR A 1075 -8.38 31.79 9.42
N THR A 1076 -8.30 31.28 8.19
CA THR A 1076 -7.61 30.03 7.88
C THR A 1076 -6.11 30.10 8.17
N LEU A 1077 -5.47 31.21 7.80
CA LEU A 1077 -4.02 31.44 8.00
C LEU A 1077 -3.62 31.63 9.46
N LYS A 1078 -4.55 32.06 10.33
CA LYS A 1078 -4.32 32.10 11.78
C LYS A 1078 -4.24 30.71 12.42
N LYS A 1079 -4.82 29.71 11.76
CA LYS A 1079 -5.01 28.35 12.31
C LYS A 1079 -4.03 27.34 11.71
N ARG A 1080 -3.65 27.53 10.45
CA ARG A 1080 -2.67 26.66 9.77
C ARG A 1080 -1.83 27.42 8.76
N ASN A 1081 -0.63 26.91 8.54
CA ASN A 1081 0.25 27.35 7.47
C ASN A 1081 -0.33 26.85 6.13
N ALA A 1082 -0.92 27.73 5.32
CA ALA A 1082 -1.56 27.34 4.05
C ALA A 1082 -1.09 28.26 2.91
N GLY A 1083 -0.18 27.73 2.07
CA GLY A 1083 0.44 28.47 0.98
C GLY A 1083 -0.56 29.06 -0.01
N ASN A 1084 -1.46 28.25 -0.58
CA ASN A 1084 -2.54 28.70 -1.48
C ASN A 1084 -3.39 29.81 -0.87
N ILE A 1085 -3.80 29.68 0.39
CA ILE A 1085 -4.66 30.67 1.04
C ILE A 1085 -3.95 32.02 1.17
N ARG A 1086 -2.62 32.04 1.38
CA ARG A 1086 -1.84 33.30 1.34
C ARG A 1086 -1.84 33.93 -0.05
N ARG A 1087 -1.79 33.12 -1.11
CA ARG A 1087 -1.82 33.58 -2.50
C ARG A 1087 -3.19 34.12 -2.88
N THR A 1088 -4.25 33.35 -2.61
CA THR A 1088 -5.63 33.77 -2.79
C THR A 1088 -5.90 35.06 -2.03
N ARG A 1089 -5.44 35.16 -0.78
CA ARG A 1089 -5.52 36.42 -0.01
C ARG A 1089 -4.79 37.58 -0.67
N ARG A 1090 -3.55 37.39 -1.15
CA ARG A 1090 -2.78 38.43 -1.86
C ARG A 1090 -3.50 38.89 -3.12
N ARG A 1091 -3.98 37.95 -3.94
CA ARG A 1091 -4.78 38.25 -5.14
C ARG A 1091 -6.05 39.02 -4.80
N LEU A 1092 -6.84 38.54 -3.84
CA LEU A 1092 -8.07 39.22 -3.41
C LEU A 1092 -7.81 40.62 -2.86
N LEU A 1093 -6.69 40.83 -2.15
CA LEU A 1093 -6.28 42.16 -1.67
C LEU A 1093 -5.84 43.08 -2.82
N ALA A 1094 -5.13 42.56 -3.82
CA ALA A 1094 -4.78 43.31 -5.02
C ALA A 1094 -6.03 43.72 -5.81
N THR A 1095 -6.98 42.79 -6.02
CA THR A 1095 -8.27 43.09 -6.66
C THR A 1095 -9.10 44.09 -5.86
N LEU A 1096 -9.06 44.03 -4.52
CA LEU A 1096 -9.70 45.05 -3.67
C LEU A 1096 -9.02 46.41 -3.74
N GLN A 1097 -7.70 46.47 -3.98
CA GLN A 1097 -6.95 47.71 -4.15
C GLN A 1097 -7.15 48.33 -5.54
N GLU A 1098 -7.38 47.52 -6.58
CA GLU A 1098 -7.71 48.00 -7.93
C GLU A 1098 -9.17 48.47 -8.07
N ALA A 1099 -10.05 48.01 -7.18
CA ALA A 1099 -11.48 48.37 -7.15
C ALA A 1099 -11.81 49.62 -6.30
N VAL A 1100 -10.80 50.22 -5.63
CA VAL A 1100 -10.87 51.48 -4.87
C VAL A 1100 -10.15 52.57 -5.67
#